data_AF-A0A7Y0ZU60-F1
#
_entry.id   AF-A0A7Y0ZU60-F1
#
_cell.length_a   1.000
_cell.length_b   1.000
_cell.length_c   1.000
_cell.angle_alpha   90.00
_cell.angle_beta   90.00
_cell.angle_gamma   90.00
#
_symmetry.space_group_name_H-M   'P 1'
#
loop_
_entity.id
_entity.type
_entity.pdbx_description
1 polymer ?
#
loop_
_entity_poly.entity_id
_entity_poly.type
_entity_poly.pdbx_seq_one_letter_code
_entity_poly.pdbx_strand_id
1 'polypeptide(L)'
;MANPARFKDVKASKASSNKPNTWPTILTPPAPADIHTLPDVVGDDQLAVVSAEQQRDGLPATIRLWPNAAEFPGEFDILTVSLEGQAVQLQEIEGPITADVDIVIKSGRLRTHGPKDITYSVTLSGLPAGEFSLPQTVFVDAIDPNGNNRPGALTLPVDLPSEGVTPAYLAAHGGVTLTFPRPVDSRPGDTLVVFFGETDDTGKMINVPPTGPITLTYNTLEIQGFGEGDFLISYQISDRAGNATQVSIPRTLSVRTSNPPVLLAPLVPNAGALIDKEEARDGVLVTVPTIDNFHPNDWVHIFMNGIEFGSQRLGVTPVFALPFVVGYSTLRAGGVLYTASFKYEVRRGLDTYPSPETDVPVDFVEPGTPIPGEGPVDTALALPVVRGDSAVDNSLIASDLDGTIRATFPIYAGRTTTPGTEFIDLYYGFMDGTAVGTYGVTGTEPEGTMISITIASDIIESYGNGEVPCWYRVRNANNYKESRKQNVNVNVFSLDGLADPVFTNLFTPPPPSTDAPFISCEQIPWVGVPIRIFDPVTLQDGDTVVIHAVRYLYSGVTKPPTPVAGSEINSPPIGIGPSERINGFTYNFALNSYFDGDTARRRGWLEVSWSIIRSGPPPESGTSDPVAVKWDIRSSASTGTCAPITLRNGSLA
;
A
#
# COMPACT_ATOMS: atom_id res chain seq x y z
N MET A 1 84.71 -21.75 -38.53
CA MET A 1 85.46 -22.49 -39.56
C MET A 1 86.05 -21.50 -40.55
N ALA A 2 87.26 -21.81 -41.00
CA ALA A 2 88.19 -20.97 -41.72
C ALA A 2 87.93 -20.92 -43.24
N ASN A 3 88.05 -19.71 -43.82
CA ASN A 3 88.94 -19.33 -44.93
C ASN A 3 88.69 -19.95 -46.35
N PRO A 4 89.42 -19.55 -47.43
CA PRO A 4 89.06 -18.49 -48.39
C PRO A 4 89.19 -18.93 -49.88
N ALA A 5 88.80 -18.07 -50.83
CA ALA A 5 89.30 -17.89 -52.21
C ALA A 5 88.25 -17.09 -53.02
N ARG A 6 88.52 -16.21 -53.99
CA ARG A 6 89.72 -15.84 -54.74
C ARG A 6 89.41 -14.51 -55.45
N PHE A 7 90.36 -13.58 -55.46
CA PHE A 7 90.39 -12.45 -56.40
C PHE A 7 90.77 -12.91 -57.81
N LYS A 8 90.15 -12.28 -58.81
CA LYS A 8 90.57 -11.92 -60.20
C LYS A 8 89.26 -11.73 -61.00
N ASP A 9 88.94 -10.58 -61.60
CA ASP A 9 89.76 -9.73 -62.45
C ASP A 9 89.41 -8.24 -62.37
N VAL A 10 90.44 -7.44 -62.60
CA VAL A 10 90.44 -5.99 -62.67
C VAL A 10 89.75 -5.51 -63.94
N LYS A 11 88.71 -4.68 -63.80
CA LYS A 11 88.37 -3.65 -64.79
C LYS A 11 88.30 -2.31 -64.08
N ALA A 12 89.32 -1.49 -64.35
CA ALA A 12 89.40 -0.04 -64.21
C ALA A 12 88.62 0.58 -63.04
N SER A 13 89.37 1.08 -62.05
CA SER A 13 88.93 2.16 -61.18
C SER A 13 88.27 3.26 -62.03
N LYS A 14 86.93 3.33 -62.01
CA LYS A 14 86.27 4.58 -62.35
C LYS A 14 86.62 5.53 -61.23
N ALA A 15 87.44 6.52 -61.62
CA ALA A 15 87.75 7.69 -60.83
C ALA A 15 86.51 8.14 -60.06
N SER A 16 86.69 8.53 -58.79
CA SER A 16 85.78 9.50 -58.19
C SER A 16 85.63 10.60 -59.22
N SER A 17 84.42 10.80 -59.75
CA SER A 17 84.13 12.03 -60.45
C SER A 17 84.40 13.12 -59.43
N ASN A 18 85.56 13.77 -59.55
CA ASN A 18 85.79 15.07 -58.97
C ASN A 18 84.65 15.93 -59.52
N LYS A 19 83.62 16.16 -58.70
CA LYS A 19 82.53 17.09 -59.00
C LYS A 19 83.23 18.44 -59.31
N PRO A 20 82.86 19.13 -60.41
CA PRO A 20 83.53 20.36 -60.81
C PRO A 20 83.47 21.41 -59.69
N ASN A 21 84.54 22.17 -59.54
CA ASN A 21 84.77 23.18 -58.49
C ASN A 21 83.94 24.48 -58.71
N THR A 22 82.68 24.34 -59.15
CA THR A 22 81.74 25.45 -59.44
C THR A 22 80.51 25.44 -58.55
N TRP A 23 80.52 24.66 -57.46
CA TRP A 23 79.47 24.75 -56.46
C TRP A 23 79.72 26.00 -55.62
N PRO A 24 78.71 26.87 -55.41
CA PRO A 24 78.87 28.07 -54.61
C PRO A 24 79.35 27.66 -53.21
N THR A 25 80.45 28.26 -52.76
CA THR A 25 81.04 28.03 -51.44
C THR A 25 80.21 28.67 -50.32
N ILE A 26 79.10 29.33 -50.66
CA ILE A 26 78.13 29.91 -49.75
C ILE A 26 76.75 29.44 -50.23
N LEU A 27 76.15 28.51 -49.51
CA LEU A 27 74.76 28.12 -49.70
C LEU A 27 73.92 29.23 -49.08
N THR A 28 73.29 30.09 -49.90
CA THR A 28 72.29 31.04 -49.41
C THR A 28 71.24 30.31 -48.59
N PRO A 29 70.75 30.89 -47.47
CA PRO A 29 69.72 30.29 -46.65
C PRO A 29 68.54 29.81 -47.49
N PRO A 30 68.02 28.59 -47.28
CA PRO A 30 66.83 28.14 -47.97
C PRO A 30 65.64 29.02 -47.60
N ALA A 31 64.65 29.10 -48.51
CA ALA A 31 63.42 29.84 -48.26
C ALA A 31 62.71 29.32 -46.99
N PRO A 32 61.91 30.14 -46.29
CA PRO A 32 61.09 29.64 -45.19
C PRO A 32 60.15 28.52 -45.66
N ALA A 33 59.85 27.58 -44.75
CA ALA A 33 58.87 26.52 -45.01
C ALA A 33 57.43 27.07 -44.90
N ASP A 34 56.47 26.45 -45.58
CA ASP A 34 55.06 26.72 -45.26
C ASP A 34 54.69 25.85 -44.06
N ILE A 35 54.49 26.46 -42.88
CA ILE A 35 54.13 25.74 -41.66
C ILE A 35 52.61 25.79 -41.48
N HIS A 36 51.96 24.63 -41.38
CA HIS A 36 50.51 24.52 -41.36
C HIS A 36 49.96 24.63 -39.94
N THR A 37 49.87 25.83 -39.39
CA THR A 37 49.29 26.13 -38.06
C THR A 37 47.81 26.52 -38.14
N LEU A 38 47.16 26.68 -36.99
CA LEU A 38 45.83 27.29 -36.92
C LEU A 38 45.87 28.74 -37.44
N PRO A 39 44.78 29.24 -38.08
CA PRO A 39 44.67 30.63 -38.47
C PRO A 39 44.76 31.59 -37.27
N ASP A 40 45.36 32.76 -37.50
CA ASP A 40 45.42 33.83 -36.50
C ASP A 40 44.04 34.43 -36.25
N VAL A 41 43.75 34.74 -34.98
CA VAL A 41 42.48 35.34 -34.55
C VAL A 41 42.71 36.79 -34.13
N VAL A 42 41.87 37.70 -34.61
CA VAL A 42 41.97 39.13 -34.26
C VAL A 42 41.77 39.33 -32.75
N GLY A 43 42.75 39.96 -32.11
CA GLY A 43 42.73 40.24 -30.66
C GLY A 43 43.39 39.16 -29.80
N ASP A 44 43.92 38.10 -30.41
CA ASP A 44 44.78 37.10 -29.77
C ASP A 44 46.26 37.44 -30.05
N ASP A 45 47.11 37.39 -29.03
CA ASP A 45 48.55 37.65 -29.13
C ASP A 45 49.38 36.40 -29.47
N GLN A 46 48.76 35.21 -29.42
CA GLN A 46 49.36 33.97 -29.87
C GLN A 46 49.14 33.77 -31.38
N LEU A 47 50.18 34.03 -32.17
CA LEU A 47 50.15 33.82 -33.62
C LEU A 47 50.65 32.41 -34.00
N ALA A 48 50.18 31.91 -35.15
CA ALA A 48 50.57 30.63 -35.72
C ALA A 48 50.52 29.48 -34.68
N VAL A 49 49.34 29.28 -34.07
CA VAL A 49 49.19 28.29 -33.00
C VAL A 49 49.18 26.88 -33.54
N VAL A 50 49.99 26.03 -32.90
CA VAL A 50 50.01 24.59 -33.13
C VAL A 50 48.84 23.96 -32.35
N SER A 51 47.89 23.35 -33.06
CA SER A 51 46.76 22.66 -32.41
C SER A 51 47.22 21.46 -31.57
N ALA A 52 46.47 21.10 -30.54
CA ALA A 52 46.72 19.95 -29.66
C ALA A 52 46.87 18.63 -30.45
N GLU A 53 46.13 18.48 -31.56
CA GLU A 53 46.30 17.36 -32.48
C GLU A 53 47.70 17.39 -33.13
N GLN A 54 48.11 18.53 -33.70
CA GLN A 54 49.45 18.70 -34.28
C GLN A 54 50.57 18.53 -33.25
N GLN A 55 50.37 18.93 -32.00
CA GLN A 55 51.33 18.70 -30.92
C GLN A 55 51.50 17.21 -30.60
N ARG A 56 50.42 16.42 -30.73
CA ARG A 56 50.43 14.98 -30.48
C ARG A 56 50.99 14.20 -31.66
N ASP A 57 50.49 14.49 -32.86
CA ASP A 57 50.65 13.65 -34.06
C ASP A 57 51.75 14.18 -35.01
N GLY A 58 52.14 15.45 -34.83
CA GLY A 58 53.20 16.15 -35.54
C GLY A 58 52.69 17.36 -36.31
N LEU A 59 53.55 18.36 -36.49
CA LEU A 59 53.22 19.61 -37.18
C LEU A 59 53.53 19.46 -38.68
N PRO A 60 52.52 19.50 -39.58
CA PRO A 60 52.76 19.43 -41.01
C PRO A 60 53.49 20.70 -41.48
N ALA A 61 54.47 20.52 -42.36
CA ALA A 61 55.17 21.61 -43.02
C ALA A 61 55.53 21.23 -44.46
N THR A 62 55.53 22.21 -45.36
CA THR A 62 55.91 22.02 -46.75
C THR A 62 57.24 22.74 -47.00
N ILE A 63 58.28 21.99 -47.31
CA ILE A 63 59.60 22.49 -47.66
C ILE A 63 59.61 22.83 -49.14
N ARG A 64 59.86 24.10 -49.48
CA ARG A 64 59.95 24.53 -50.88
C ARG A 64 61.12 23.84 -51.58
N LEU A 65 60.93 23.49 -52.85
CA LEU A 65 61.99 22.95 -53.70
C LEU A 65 63.23 23.84 -53.62
N TRP A 66 64.36 23.24 -53.25
CA TRP A 66 65.62 23.97 -53.09
C TRP A 66 66.49 23.92 -54.35
N PRO A 67 67.36 24.93 -54.57
CA PRO A 67 68.28 24.93 -55.70
C PRO A 67 69.27 23.75 -55.65
N ASN A 68 69.54 23.16 -56.81
CA ASN A 68 70.47 22.03 -56.98
C ASN A 68 70.09 20.78 -56.16
N ALA A 69 68.79 20.55 -55.95
CA ALA A 69 68.30 19.33 -55.33
C ALA A 69 68.76 18.09 -56.12
N ALA A 70 68.96 16.97 -55.42
CA ALA A 70 69.42 15.70 -56.02
C ALA A 70 68.69 15.37 -57.33
N GLU A 71 69.43 15.33 -58.45
CA GLU A 71 68.86 15.24 -59.81
C GLU A 71 68.76 13.79 -60.31
N PHE A 72 69.51 12.87 -59.71
CA PHE A 72 69.63 11.49 -60.18
C PHE A 72 69.23 10.46 -59.11
N PRO A 73 68.62 9.32 -59.51
CA PRO A 73 68.42 8.18 -58.61
C PRO A 73 69.73 7.73 -57.95
N GLY A 74 69.69 7.47 -56.64
CA GLY A 74 70.86 7.14 -55.83
C GLY A 74 71.66 8.34 -55.29
N GLU A 75 71.29 9.58 -55.63
CA GLU A 75 71.71 10.78 -54.90
C GLU A 75 70.73 11.08 -53.76
N PHE A 76 71.25 11.42 -52.58
CA PHE A 76 70.45 11.75 -51.39
C PHE A 76 70.77 13.13 -50.89
N ASP A 77 69.73 13.96 -50.71
CA ASP A 77 69.80 15.18 -49.94
C ASP A 77 69.29 14.92 -48.51
N ILE A 78 69.95 15.51 -47.52
CA ILE A 78 69.59 15.33 -46.11
C ILE A 78 68.92 16.61 -45.60
N LEU A 79 67.62 16.52 -45.34
CA LEU A 79 66.87 17.56 -44.66
C LEU A 79 67.04 17.41 -43.15
N THR A 80 67.55 18.46 -42.50
CA THR A 80 67.62 18.55 -41.04
C THR A 80 66.71 19.67 -40.56
N VAL A 81 65.67 19.33 -39.80
CA VAL A 81 64.78 20.31 -39.16
C VAL A 81 65.22 20.50 -37.72
N SER A 82 65.35 21.77 -37.32
CA SER A 82 65.71 22.16 -35.97
C SER A 82 64.64 23.02 -35.31
N LEU A 83 64.30 22.69 -34.06
CA LEU A 83 63.45 23.50 -33.19
C LEU A 83 64.33 24.11 -32.11
N GLU A 84 64.27 25.44 -31.94
CA GLU A 84 65.03 26.18 -30.93
C GLU A 84 66.56 25.87 -31.03
N GLY A 85 67.06 25.75 -32.27
CA GLY A 85 68.46 25.45 -32.56
C GLY A 85 68.90 24.01 -32.28
N GLN A 86 67.97 23.09 -32.02
CA GLN A 86 68.24 21.67 -31.82
C GLN A 86 67.62 20.84 -32.94
N ALA A 87 68.42 19.99 -33.59
CA ALA A 87 67.92 19.07 -34.62
C ALA A 87 66.92 18.09 -34.02
N VAL A 88 65.69 18.09 -34.54
CA VAL A 88 64.60 17.21 -34.09
C VAL A 88 64.22 16.16 -35.11
N GLN A 89 64.59 16.37 -36.38
CA GLN A 89 64.27 15.47 -37.47
C GLN A 89 65.38 15.52 -38.50
N LEU A 90 65.79 14.33 -38.95
CA LEU A 90 66.71 14.13 -40.06
C LEU A 90 66.03 13.19 -41.04
N GLN A 91 65.92 13.60 -42.30
CA GLN A 91 65.26 12.85 -43.35
C GLN A 91 66.13 12.83 -44.60
N GLU A 92 66.47 11.62 -45.06
CA GLU A 92 67.11 11.41 -46.36
C GLU A 92 66.05 11.43 -47.45
N ILE A 93 66.31 12.17 -48.52
CA ILE A 93 65.40 12.36 -49.64
C ILE A 93 66.17 11.96 -50.91
N GLU A 94 65.71 10.89 -51.56
CA GLU A 94 66.35 10.38 -52.78
C GLU A 94 65.92 11.19 -54.01
N GLY A 95 66.88 11.48 -54.90
CA GLY A 95 66.63 12.08 -56.20
C GLY A 95 65.88 11.15 -57.18
N PRO A 96 65.24 11.69 -58.23
CA PRO A 96 65.16 13.10 -58.59
C PRO A 96 64.12 13.88 -57.75
N ILE A 97 64.55 14.97 -57.10
CA ILE A 97 63.67 15.85 -56.32
C ILE A 97 63.19 16.98 -57.23
N THR A 98 61.91 16.97 -57.60
CA THR A 98 61.36 17.87 -58.64
C THR A 98 60.21 18.77 -58.17
N ALA A 99 59.81 18.67 -56.90
CA ALA A 99 58.71 19.42 -56.31
C ALA A 99 58.99 19.73 -54.83
N ASP A 100 58.13 20.55 -54.23
CA ASP A 100 58.09 20.78 -52.79
C ASP A 100 57.93 19.45 -52.02
N VAL A 101 58.51 19.39 -50.82
CA VAL A 101 58.52 18.19 -49.99
C VAL A 101 57.67 18.43 -48.74
N ASP A 102 56.59 17.66 -48.62
CA ASP A 102 55.78 17.64 -47.40
C ASP A 102 56.44 16.78 -46.32
N ILE A 103 56.52 17.35 -45.12
CA ILE A 103 57.04 16.68 -43.94
C ILE A 103 56.08 16.83 -42.78
N VAL A 104 56.23 15.95 -41.79
CA VAL A 104 55.56 16.07 -40.50
C VAL A 104 56.62 16.17 -39.42
N ILE A 105 56.73 17.35 -38.81
CA ILE A 105 57.69 17.65 -37.75
C ILE A 105 57.22 16.98 -36.47
N LYS A 106 57.91 15.92 -36.05
CA LYS A 106 57.61 15.20 -34.79
C LYS A 106 58.67 15.52 -33.74
N SER A 107 58.28 16.20 -32.67
CA SER A 107 59.18 16.49 -31.57
C SER A 107 58.43 16.61 -30.25
N GLY A 108 59.04 16.11 -29.16
CA GLY A 108 58.53 16.37 -27.80
C GLY A 108 58.50 17.86 -27.45
N ARG A 109 59.28 18.69 -28.14
CA ARG A 109 59.26 20.15 -27.96
C ARG A 109 57.96 20.80 -28.41
N LEU A 110 57.21 20.15 -29.32
CA LEU A 110 55.87 20.59 -29.71
C LEU A 110 54.82 20.29 -28.63
N ARG A 111 55.20 19.68 -27.50
CA ARG A 111 54.33 19.44 -26.34
C ARG A 111 54.67 20.31 -25.13
N THR A 112 55.49 21.34 -25.34
CA THR A 112 55.89 22.28 -24.29
C THR A 112 55.37 23.66 -24.65
N HIS A 113 54.59 24.25 -23.74
CA HIS A 113 53.97 25.56 -23.92
C HIS A 113 55.02 26.65 -24.20
N GLY A 114 54.69 27.57 -25.10
CA GLY A 114 55.50 28.74 -25.45
C GLY A 114 55.86 28.83 -26.94
N PRO A 115 56.50 29.93 -27.36
CA PRO A 115 56.93 30.12 -28.73
C PRO A 115 58.05 29.13 -29.10
N LYS A 116 58.04 28.66 -30.35
CA LYS A 116 59.03 27.75 -30.94
C LYS A 116 59.53 28.31 -32.26
N ASP A 117 60.83 28.50 -32.34
CA ASP A 117 61.49 28.86 -33.59
C ASP A 117 61.85 27.60 -34.37
N ILE A 118 61.32 27.49 -35.58
CA ILE A 118 61.57 26.42 -36.52
C ILE A 118 62.54 26.92 -37.59
N THR A 119 63.58 26.12 -37.82
CA THR A 119 64.54 26.31 -38.91
C THR A 119 64.78 24.97 -39.58
N TYR A 120 65.23 24.99 -40.83
CA TYR A 120 65.69 23.77 -41.49
C TYR A 120 66.93 24.04 -42.34
N SER A 121 67.75 23.03 -42.55
CA SER A 121 68.89 23.08 -43.47
C SER A 121 68.84 21.87 -44.39
N VAL A 122 69.28 22.04 -45.62
CA VAL A 122 69.44 20.92 -46.57
C VAL A 122 70.93 20.70 -46.82
N THR A 123 71.38 19.47 -46.62
CA THR A 123 72.73 19.03 -47.01
C THR A 123 72.61 18.33 -48.36
N LEU A 124 73.17 18.94 -49.40
CA LEU A 124 73.11 18.39 -50.75
C LEU A 124 74.04 17.17 -50.89
N SER A 125 73.69 16.25 -51.77
CA SER A 125 74.44 15.00 -51.96
C SER A 125 75.94 15.19 -52.23
N GLY A 126 76.78 14.78 -51.27
CA GLY A 126 78.24 14.86 -51.35
C GLY A 126 78.84 16.23 -51.03
N LEU A 127 78.06 17.17 -50.48
CA LEU A 127 78.49 18.48 -50.03
C LEU A 127 78.45 18.61 -48.49
N PRO A 128 79.18 19.57 -47.89
CA PRO A 128 79.01 19.90 -46.48
C PRO A 128 77.59 20.40 -46.17
N ALA A 129 77.24 20.41 -44.89
CA ALA A 129 75.93 20.87 -44.42
C ALA A 129 75.64 22.31 -44.89
N GLY A 130 74.41 22.53 -45.36
CA GLY A 130 73.94 23.84 -45.78
C GLY A 130 73.64 24.80 -44.64
N GLU A 131 73.43 26.08 -44.97
CA GLU A 131 72.93 27.06 -44.00
C GLU A 131 71.47 26.77 -43.63
N PHE A 132 71.09 27.20 -42.42
CA PHE A 132 69.70 27.11 -41.96
C PHE A 132 68.83 28.20 -42.62
N SER A 133 67.55 27.88 -42.81
CA SER A 133 66.52 28.84 -43.18
C SER A 133 66.42 29.98 -42.18
N LEU A 134 65.74 31.06 -42.58
CA LEU A 134 65.29 32.06 -41.60
C LEU A 134 64.37 31.41 -40.55
N PRO A 135 64.49 31.76 -39.25
CA PRO A 135 63.60 31.25 -38.22
C PRO A 135 62.14 31.64 -38.46
N GLN A 136 61.24 30.70 -38.27
CA GLN A 136 59.79 30.93 -38.24
C GLN A 136 59.25 30.56 -36.86
N THR A 137 58.63 31.54 -36.20
CA THR A 137 58.07 31.33 -34.86
C THR A 137 56.64 30.80 -34.97
N VAL A 138 56.37 29.69 -34.28
CA VAL A 138 55.02 29.17 -34.01
C VAL A 138 54.75 29.18 -32.51
N PHE A 139 53.50 29.24 -32.08
CA PHE A 139 53.16 29.16 -30.67
C PHE A 139 52.59 27.79 -30.33
N VAL A 140 53.21 27.09 -29.37
CA VAL A 140 52.67 25.85 -28.82
C VAL A 140 51.89 26.20 -27.57
N ASP A 141 50.57 26.02 -27.58
CA ASP A 141 49.78 26.11 -26.36
C ASP A 141 49.45 24.71 -25.83
N ALA A 142 50.06 24.32 -24.71
CA ALA A 142 49.87 23.02 -24.09
C ALA A 142 49.22 23.12 -22.70
N ILE A 143 48.64 24.28 -22.35
CA ILE A 143 48.02 24.53 -21.05
C ILE A 143 46.53 24.78 -21.28
N ASP A 144 45.66 24.17 -20.48
CA ASP A 144 44.22 24.46 -20.59
C ASP A 144 43.90 25.92 -20.21
N PRO A 145 42.75 26.47 -20.63
CA PRO A 145 42.36 27.86 -20.33
C PRO A 145 42.42 28.24 -18.84
N ASN A 146 42.30 27.27 -17.93
CA ASN A 146 42.24 27.51 -16.49
C ASN A 146 43.53 27.12 -15.75
N GLY A 147 44.65 26.97 -16.49
CA GLY A 147 45.96 26.67 -15.92
C GLY A 147 46.04 25.30 -15.24
N ASN A 148 45.35 24.30 -15.77
CA ASN A 148 45.17 22.95 -15.21
C ASN A 148 44.40 22.91 -13.88
N ASN A 149 43.75 24.00 -13.49
CA ASN A 149 42.86 24.02 -12.34
C ASN A 149 41.46 23.60 -12.73
N ARG A 150 40.80 22.80 -11.89
CA ARG A 150 39.39 22.46 -12.11
C ARG A 150 38.51 23.72 -12.05
N PRO A 151 37.67 24.00 -13.06
CA PRO A 151 36.76 25.15 -13.01
C PRO A 151 35.77 25.07 -11.84
N GLY A 152 35.48 26.24 -11.25
CA GLY A 152 34.48 26.37 -10.18
C GLY A 152 33.05 26.13 -10.69
N ALA A 153 32.10 26.01 -9.76
CA ALA A 153 30.69 25.86 -10.12
C ALA A 153 30.14 27.12 -10.83
N LEU A 154 29.19 26.93 -11.74
CA LEU A 154 28.45 28.04 -12.32
C LEU A 154 27.59 28.73 -11.26
N THR A 155 27.21 29.98 -11.54
CA THR A 155 26.30 30.77 -10.72
C THR A 155 24.90 30.75 -11.34
N LEU A 156 23.90 30.43 -10.51
CA LEU A 156 22.49 30.50 -10.88
C LEU A 156 21.97 31.94 -10.78
N PRO A 157 20.85 32.28 -11.45
CA PRO A 157 20.20 33.58 -11.29
C PRO A 157 19.93 33.92 -9.81
N VAL A 158 20.18 35.16 -9.41
CA VAL A 158 20.01 35.63 -8.02
C VAL A 158 18.54 35.73 -7.61
N ASP A 159 17.66 35.86 -8.60
CA ASP A 159 16.20 35.95 -8.46
C ASP A 159 15.51 34.59 -8.61
N LEU A 160 16.28 33.50 -8.75
CA LEU A 160 15.72 32.15 -8.77
C LEU A 160 15.11 31.85 -7.38
N PRO A 161 13.83 31.43 -7.31
CA PRO A 161 13.19 31.16 -6.03
C PRO A 161 13.76 29.89 -5.39
N SER A 162 13.45 29.67 -4.10
CA SER A 162 13.96 28.53 -3.33
C SER A 162 13.62 27.18 -3.94
N GLU A 163 12.48 27.08 -4.64
CA GLU A 163 11.99 25.87 -5.28
C GLU A 163 12.70 25.61 -6.64
N GLY A 164 13.55 26.52 -7.09
CA GLY A 164 14.23 26.46 -8.39
C GLY A 164 13.42 27.08 -9.53
N VAL A 165 13.51 26.50 -10.71
CA VAL A 165 12.84 27.01 -11.91
C VAL A 165 11.37 26.61 -11.88
N THR A 166 10.47 27.56 -11.72
CA THR A 166 9.01 27.33 -11.68
C THR A 166 8.32 27.81 -12.95
N PRO A 167 7.05 27.43 -13.22
CA PRO A 167 6.29 27.96 -14.35
C PRO A 167 6.16 29.49 -14.31
N ALA A 168 5.98 30.06 -13.11
CA ALA A 168 5.92 31.51 -12.91
C ALA A 168 7.27 32.18 -13.23
N TYR A 169 8.38 31.58 -12.82
CA TYR A 169 9.72 32.07 -13.15
C TYR A 169 9.95 32.07 -14.67
N LEU A 170 9.62 30.97 -15.35
CA LEU A 170 9.75 30.84 -16.81
C LEU A 170 8.83 31.80 -17.57
N ALA A 171 7.62 32.07 -17.08
CA ALA A 171 6.71 33.03 -17.69
C ALA A 171 7.22 34.48 -17.57
N ALA A 172 7.86 34.81 -16.44
CA ALA A 172 8.42 36.14 -16.20
C ALA A 172 9.74 36.39 -16.95
N HIS A 173 10.60 35.38 -17.09
CA HIS A 173 11.97 35.54 -17.59
C HIS A 173 12.22 34.93 -18.98
N GLY A 174 11.32 34.07 -19.49
CA GLY A 174 11.46 33.41 -20.80
C GLY A 174 12.53 32.31 -20.87
N GLY A 175 13.14 31.94 -19.74
CA GLY A 175 14.21 30.96 -19.66
C GLY A 175 15.02 31.08 -18.37
N VAL A 176 16.18 30.43 -18.36
CA VAL A 176 17.15 30.46 -17.25
C VAL A 176 18.52 30.83 -17.80
N THR A 177 19.09 31.93 -17.30
CA THR A 177 20.43 32.39 -17.69
C THR A 177 21.47 31.95 -16.66
N LEU A 178 22.38 31.08 -17.09
CA LEU A 178 23.51 30.60 -16.29
C LEU A 178 24.72 31.50 -16.51
N THR A 179 25.47 31.79 -15.43
CA THR A 179 26.71 32.57 -15.51
C THR A 179 27.90 31.71 -15.11
N PHE A 180 28.95 31.71 -15.93
CA PHE A 180 30.12 30.85 -15.75
C PHE A 180 31.34 31.66 -15.27
N PRO A 181 32.13 31.11 -14.32
CA PRO A 181 33.43 31.65 -13.97
C PRO A 181 34.32 31.80 -15.22
N ARG A 182 34.97 32.95 -15.36
CA ARG A 182 35.92 33.18 -16.45
C ARG A 182 37.23 32.44 -16.16
N PRO A 183 37.80 31.69 -17.12
CA PRO A 183 39.09 31.03 -16.94
C PRO A 183 40.22 32.06 -16.81
N VAL A 184 41.32 31.66 -16.19
CA VAL A 184 42.49 32.53 -15.94
C VAL A 184 43.09 33.07 -17.23
N ASP A 185 43.12 32.24 -18.27
CA ASP A 185 43.63 32.58 -19.59
C ASP A 185 42.51 32.47 -20.63
N SER A 186 41.64 33.48 -20.66
CA SER A 186 40.51 33.53 -21.58
C SER A 186 40.88 34.32 -22.83
N ARG A 187 40.82 33.68 -23.99
CA ARG A 187 41.20 34.26 -25.28
C ARG A 187 40.08 34.22 -26.33
N PRO A 188 40.15 35.07 -27.37
CA PRO A 188 39.26 34.94 -28.53
C PRO A 188 39.41 33.56 -29.21
N GLY A 189 38.28 32.90 -29.47
CA GLY A 189 38.26 31.57 -30.08
C GLY A 189 38.07 30.42 -29.10
N ASP A 190 38.15 30.69 -27.79
CA ASP A 190 37.79 29.71 -26.76
C ASP A 190 36.30 29.35 -26.85
N THR A 191 35.98 28.10 -26.52
CA THR A 191 34.62 27.57 -26.52
C THR A 191 34.27 26.99 -25.16
N LEU A 192 32.98 27.01 -24.83
CA LEU A 192 32.45 26.45 -23.59
C LEU A 192 31.31 25.49 -23.93
N VAL A 193 31.37 24.28 -23.40
CA VAL A 193 30.32 23.25 -23.53
C VAL A 193 29.64 23.07 -22.16
N VAL A 194 28.32 23.19 -22.12
CA VAL A 194 27.51 23.02 -20.90
C VAL A 194 26.72 21.72 -20.98
N PHE A 195 26.86 20.87 -19.98
CA PHE A 195 26.12 19.60 -19.86
C PHE A 195 24.94 19.79 -18.89
N PHE A 196 23.73 19.50 -19.36
CA PHE A 196 22.48 19.64 -18.59
C PHE A 196 22.02 18.28 -18.05
N GLY A 197 22.47 17.94 -16.84
CA GLY A 197 22.20 16.64 -16.21
C GLY A 197 23.29 15.60 -16.51
N GLU A 198 23.28 14.50 -15.74
CA GLU A 198 24.35 13.49 -15.81
C GLU A 198 24.33 12.64 -17.09
N THR A 199 23.20 12.61 -17.80
CA THR A 199 23.01 11.84 -19.03
C THR A 199 23.29 12.64 -20.29
N ASP A 200 23.54 13.94 -20.18
CA ASP A 200 23.88 14.80 -21.32
C ASP A 200 25.38 14.72 -21.60
N ASP A 201 25.75 13.95 -22.62
CA ASP A 201 27.14 13.77 -23.07
C ASP A 201 27.54 14.71 -24.22
N THR A 202 26.56 15.36 -24.84
CA THR A 202 26.76 16.22 -26.01
C THR A 202 26.94 17.66 -25.56
N GLY A 203 26.12 18.12 -24.62
CA GLY A 203 26.11 19.47 -24.11
C GLY A 203 25.73 20.54 -25.14
N LYS A 204 25.58 21.77 -24.66
CA LYS A 204 25.34 22.97 -25.48
C LYS A 204 26.61 23.80 -25.56
N MET A 205 27.14 23.96 -26.76
CA MET A 205 28.36 24.73 -27.03
C MET A 205 28.04 26.21 -27.27
N ILE A 206 28.86 27.09 -26.70
CA ILE A 206 28.90 28.53 -26.99
C ILE A 206 30.35 29.00 -27.16
N ASN A 207 30.53 30.11 -27.88
CA ASN A 207 31.81 30.82 -27.91
C ASN A 207 31.99 31.62 -26.62
N VAL A 208 33.19 31.59 -26.05
CA VAL A 208 33.53 32.42 -24.90
C VAL A 208 33.73 33.86 -25.39
N PRO A 209 33.00 34.84 -24.84
CA PRO A 209 33.21 36.23 -25.22
C PRO A 209 34.61 36.71 -24.76
N PRO A 210 35.32 37.52 -25.58
CA PRO A 210 36.69 37.96 -25.27
C PRO A 210 36.76 38.83 -24.01
N THR A 211 35.67 39.52 -23.66
CA THR A 211 35.55 40.33 -22.44
C THR A 211 34.15 40.21 -21.84
N GLY A 212 33.98 40.52 -20.56
CA GLY A 212 32.67 40.55 -19.88
C GLY A 212 32.26 39.20 -19.26
N PRO A 213 31.00 39.04 -18.83
CA PRO A 213 30.51 37.77 -18.28
C PRO A 213 30.32 36.71 -19.37
N ILE A 214 30.53 35.44 -19.01
CA ILE A 214 30.20 34.30 -19.87
C ILE A 214 28.82 33.81 -19.44
N THR A 215 27.85 33.83 -20.35
CA THR A 215 26.46 33.47 -20.04
C THR A 215 25.85 32.55 -21.10
N LEU A 216 25.04 31.59 -20.65
CA LEU A 216 24.20 30.75 -21.51
C LEU A 216 22.76 30.83 -21.03
N THR A 217 21.84 31.09 -21.95
CA THR A 217 20.41 31.02 -21.64
C THR A 217 19.79 29.77 -22.25
N TYR A 218 19.14 28.98 -21.40
CA TYR A 218 18.19 27.96 -21.84
C TYR A 218 16.79 28.58 -21.87
N ASN A 219 16.14 28.58 -23.02
CA ASN A 219 14.80 29.15 -23.14
C ASN A 219 13.74 28.25 -22.48
N THR A 220 12.52 28.77 -22.30
CA THR A 220 11.41 28.02 -21.67
C THR A 220 11.14 26.66 -22.32
N LEU A 221 11.22 26.54 -23.65
CA LEU A 221 10.97 25.27 -24.35
C LEU A 221 12.08 24.25 -24.08
N GLU A 222 13.34 24.69 -24.02
CA GLU A 222 14.47 23.83 -23.66
C GLU A 222 14.31 23.30 -22.23
N ILE A 223 14.01 24.19 -21.26
CA ILE A 223 13.77 23.79 -19.87
C ILE A 223 12.61 22.81 -19.74
N GLN A 224 11.49 23.07 -20.42
CA GLN A 224 10.34 22.16 -20.43
C GLN A 224 10.67 20.82 -21.10
N GLY A 225 11.53 20.82 -22.12
CA GLY A 225 11.99 19.61 -22.80
C GLY A 225 12.87 18.71 -21.93
N PHE A 226 13.64 19.28 -21.01
CA PHE A 226 14.40 18.50 -20.02
C PHE A 226 13.49 17.84 -18.97
N GLY A 227 12.33 18.45 -18.69
CA GLY A 227 11.33 17.94 -17.76
C GLY A 227 11.54 18.41 -16.31
N GLU A 228 10.77 17.82 -15.41
CA GLU A 228 10.77 18.13 -13.98
C GLU A 228 11.79 17.26 -13.24
N GLY A 229 12.58 17.87 -12.34
CA GLY A 229 13.59 17.18 -11.56
C GLY A 229 14.74 18.07 -11.12
N ASP A 230 15.72 17.46 -10.47
CA ASP A 230 16.95 18.12 -10.07
C ASP A 230 18.09 17.71 -11.01
N PHE A 231 18.68 18.69 -11.68
CA PHE A 231 19.71 18.47 -12.70
C PHE A 231 21.07 18.96 -12.20
N LEU A 232 22.10 18.12 -12.31
CA LEU A 232 23.47 18.54 -12.10
C LEU A 232 23.99 19.19 -13.38
N ILE A 233 24.23 20.50 -13.33
CA ILE A 233 24.76 21.27 -14.45
C ILE A 233 26.26 21.41 -14.29
N SER A 234 27.01 21.05 -15.33
CA SER A 234 28.47 21.18 -15.37
C SER A 234 28.91 21.76 -16.71
N TYR A 235 30.17 22.19 -16.81
CA TYR A 235 30.71 22.72 -18.05
C TYR A 235 32.19 22.39 -18.22
N GLN A 236 32.66 22.51 -19.45
CA GLN A 236 34.06 22.41 -19.85
C GLN A 236 34.40 23.57 -20.78
N ILE A 237 35.61 24.11 -20.66
CA ILE A 237 36.12 25.17 -21.54
C ILE A 237 37.28 24.60 -22.34
N SER A 238 37.33 24.90 -23.63
CA SER A 238 38.43 24.52 -24.52
C SER A 238 39.03 25.76 -25.14
N ASP A 239 40.36 25.86 -25.13
CA ASP A 239 41.05 26.90 -25.89
C ASP A 239 40.97 26.64 -27.40
N ARG A 240 41.42 27.62 -28.17
CA ARG A 240 41.59 27.51 -29.63
C ARG A 240 42.53 26.39 -30.06
N ALA A 241 43.56 26.07 -29.27
CA ALA A 241 44.49 24.99 -29.58
C ALA A 241 43.83 23.61 -29.44
N GLY A 242 42.74 23.50 -28.69
CA GLY A 242 42.02 22.26 -28.40
C GLY A 242 42.34 21.66 -27.03
N ASN A 243 43.01 22.39 -26.13
CA ASN A 243 43.19 21.96 -24.75
C ASN A 243 41.92 22.26 -23.97
N ALA A 244 41.28 21.21 -23.46
CA ALA A 244 40.07 21.30 -22.68
C ALA A 244 40.37 21.20 -21.18
N THR A 245 39.67 21.99 -20.36
CA THR A 245 39.75 21.90 -18.90
C THR A 245 39.22 20.56 -18.39
N GLN A 246 39.43 20.25 -17.11
CA GLN A 246 38.56 19.28 -16.43
C GLN A 246 37.10 19.77 -16.42
N VAL A 247 36.14 18.84 -16.28
CA VAL A 247 34.73 19.19 -16.04
C VAL A 247 34.61 19.96 -14.72
N SER A 248 33.82 21.04 -14.74
CA SER A 248 33.63 21.93 -13.59
C SER A 248 33.12 21.19 -12.34
N ILE A 249 33.18 21.86 -11.20
CA ILE A 249 32.35 21.46 -10.04
C ILE A 249 30.87 21.61 -10.47
N PRO A 250 30.03 20.57 -10.31
CA PRO A 250 28.63 20.63 -10.74
C PRO A 250 27.79 21.55 -9.83
N ARG A 251 26.73 22.11 -10.39
CA ARG A 251 25.72 22.90 -9.67
C ARG A 251 24.34 22.30 -9.89
N THR A 252 23.61 22.03 -8.81
CA THR A 252 22.22 21.55 -8.91
C THR A 252 21.28 22.68 -9.31
N LEU A 253 20.45 22.42 -10.31
CA LEU A 253 19.32 23.24 -10.72
C LEU A 253 18.03 22.41 -10.60
N SER A 254 17.15 22.81 -9.68
CA SER A 254 15.82 22.24 -9.56
C SER A 254 14.89 22.85 -10.60
N VAL A 255 14.18 22.02 -11.34
CA VAL A 255 13.18 22.42 -12.34
C VAL A 255 11.84 21.83 -11.95
N ARG A 256 10.81 22.68 -11.93
CA ARG A 256 9.41 22.36 -11.67
C ARG A 256 8.59 22.87 -12.84
N THR A 257 7.87 21.96 -13.49
CA THR A 257 7.11 22.26 -14.72
C THR A 257 5.62 22.46 -14.46
N SER A 258 5.19 22.14 -13.24
CA SER A 258 3.82 22.27 -12.77
C SER A 258 3.72 23.27 -11.62
N ASN A 259 2.58 23.94 -11.50
CA ASN A 259 2.31 24.79 -10.34
C ASN A 259 2.14 23.91 -9.09
N PRO A 260 2.59 24.37 -7.90
CA PRO A 260 2.36 23.64 -6.67
C PRO A 260 0.85 23.49 -6.40
N PRO A 261 0.42 22.37 -5.81
CA PRO A 261 -0.98 22.19 -5.46
C PRO A 261 -1.40 23.18 -4.38
N VAL A 262 -2.62 23.70 -4.46
CA VAL A 262 -3.21 24.57 -3.44
C VAL A 262 -4.09 23.73 -2.54
N LEU A 263 -3.77 23.70 -1.25
CA LEU A 263 -4.36 22.77 -0.29
C LEU A 263 -5.22 23.51 0.74
N LEU A 264 -6.37 22.91 1.07
CA LEU A 264 -7.25 23.35 2.16
C LEU A 264 -7.07 22.41 3.36
N ALA A 265 -7.52 22.82 4.55
CA ALA A 265 -7.49 21.93 5.71
C ALA A 265 -8.46 20.74 5.49
N PRO A 266 -8.15 19.53 5.97
CA PRO A 266 -9.10 18.41 5.93
C PRO A 266 -10.34 18.71 6.77
N LEU A 267 -11.47 18.11 6.44
CA LEU A 267 -12.72 18.26 7.20
C LEU A 267 -13.06 16.96 7.92
N VAL A 268 -13.58 17.03 9.13
CA VAL A 268 -14.03 15.88 9.94
C VAL A 268 -15.56 15.94 10.09
N PRO A 269 -16.34 15.63 9.04
CA PRO A 269 -17.77 15.95 8.99
C PRO A 269 -18.65 15.16 9.96
N ASN A 270 -18.20 13.99 10.43
CA ASN A 270 -18.97 13.16 11.35
C ASN A 270 -18.54 13.30 12.81
N ALA A 271 -17.55 14.16 13.12
CA ALA A 271 -17.27 14.52 14.50
C ALA A 271 -18.20 15.68 14.91
N GLY A 272 -18.81 15.55 16.09
CA GLY A 272 -19.57 16.64 16.71
C GLY A 272 -18.66 17.76 17.23
N ALA A 273 -18.85 18.16 18.49
CA ALA A 273 -17.94 19.11 19.15
C ALA A 273 -16.61 18.47 19.59
N LEU A 274 -16.58 17.15 19.70
CA LEU A 274 -15.44 16.30 20.04
C LEU A 274 -15.63 14.94 19.38
N ILE A 275 -14.56 14.14 19.35
CA ILE A 275 -14.60 12.72 18.99
C ILE A 275 -14.72 11.91 20.28
N ASP A 276 -15.83 11.20 20.44
CA ASP A 276 -16.04 10.27 21.56
C ASP A 276 -15.62 8.83 21.22
N LYS A 277 -15.69 7.94 22.21
CA LYS A 277 -15.24 6.54 22.07
C LYS A 277 -16.19 5.72 21.20
N GLU A 278 -17.47 6.09 21.07
CA GLU A 278 -18.42 5.42 20.17
C GLU A 278 -18.12 5.78 18.72
N GLU A 279 -17.96 7.07 18.42
CA GLU A 279 -17.55 7.54 17.09
C GLU A 279 -16.19 6.95 16.67
N ALA A 280 -15.24 6.84 17.61
CA ALA A 280 -13.95 6.22 17.34
C ALA A 280 -14.05 4.71 17.05
N ARG A 281 -15.03 4.02 17.65
CA ARG A 281 -15.31 2.59 17.41
C ARG A 281 -15.91 2.37 16.01
N ASP A 282 -16.83 3.24 15.61
CA ASP A 282 -17.47 3.18 14.29
C ASP A 282 -16.54 3.67 13.16
N GLY A 283 -15.57 4.52 13.52
CA GLY A 283 -14.60 5.11 12.62
C GLY A 283 -14.93 6.56 12.29
N VAL A 284 -13.95 7.44 12.49
CA VAL A 284 -14.11 8.88 12.22
C VAL A 284 -13.74 9.17 10.77
N LEU A 285 -14.66 9.79 10.03
CA LEU A 285 -14.48 10.16 8.64
C LEU A 285 -13.73 11.49 8.58
N VAL A 286 -12.60 11.47 7.88
CA VAL A 286 -11.81 12.64 7.53
C VAL A 286 -11.82 12.77 6.01
N THR A 287 -12.18 13.95 5.53
CA THR A 287 -12.33 14.22 4.09
C THR A 287 -11.32 15.24 3.63
N VAL A 288 -10.69 14.98 2.49
CA VAL A 288 -9.80 15.93 1.82
C VAL A 288 -10.62 16.75 0.80
N PRO A 289 -10.71 18.08 0.94
CA PRO A 289 -11.41 18.93 -0.01
C PRO A 289 -10.78 18.91 -1.41
N THR A 290 -11.40 19.62 -2.35
CA THR A 290 -10.83 19.84 -3.68
C THR A 290 -9.42 20.44 -3.59
N ILE A 291 -8.50 19.91 -4.41
CA ILE A 291 -7.13 20.37 -4.54
C ILE A 291 -6.99 21.07 -5.89
N ASP A 292 -6.62 22.36 -5.89
CA ASP A 292 -6.31 23.07 -7.14
C ASP A 292 -4.87 22.77 -7.57
N ASN A 293 -4.60 22.85 -8.89
CA ASN A 293 -3.30 22.52 -9.49
C ASN A 293 -2.79 21.10 -9.15
N PHE A 294 -3.70 20.15 -8.92
CA PHE A 294 -3.31 18.75 -8.74
C PHE A 294 -2.77 18.15 -10.04
N HIS A 295 -1.93 17.13 -9.90
CA HIS A 295 -1.42 16.33 -11.01
C HIS A 295 -1.93 14.87 -10.88
N PRO A 296 -2.19 14.15 -11.99
CA PRO A 296 -2.68 12.76 -11.92
C PRO A 296 -1.77 11.76 -11.18
N ASN A 297 -0.49 12.11 -11.04
CA ASN A 297 0.50 11.30 -10.32
C ASN A 297 0.66 11.71 -8.85
N ASP A 298 -0.05 12.73 -8.38
CA ASP A 298 -0.01 13.17 -7.00
C ASP A 298 -0.59 12.08 -6.08
N TRP A 299 0.12 11.86 -4.97
CA TRP A 299 -0.31 11.02 -3.87
C TRP A 299 -0.74 11.89 -2.69
N VAL A 300 -1.96 11.67 -2.21
CA VAL A 300 -2.44 12.26 -0.95
C VAL A 300 -2.15 11.27 0.17
N HIS A 301 -1.42 11.70 1.18
CA HIS A 301 -1.17 10.96 2.43
C HIS A 301 -1.84 11.70 3.58
N ILE A 302 -2.65 11.03 4.39
CA ILE A 302 -3.40 11.67 5.48
C ILE A 302 -2.91 11.20 6.85
N PHE A 303 -2.82 12.15 7.77
CA PHE A 303 -2.19 11.99 9.07
C PHE A 303 -3.07 12.49 10.20
N MET A 304 -2.95 11.84 11.36
CA MET A 304 -3.45 12.33 12.64
C MET A 304 -2.28 12.36 13.62
N ASN A 305 -1.95 13.52 14.19
CA ASN A 305 -0.79 13.72 15.07
C ASN A 305 0.53 13.14 14.51
N GLY A 306 0.71 13.21 13.19
CA GLY A 306 1.87 12.66 12.48
C GLY A 306 1.82 11.16 12.17
N ILE A 307 0.77 10.43 12.60
CA ILE A 307 0.55 9.03 12.26
C ILE A 307 -0.24 8.96 10.94
N GLU A 308 0.38 8.39 9.89
CA GLU A 308 -0.31 8.13 8.62
C GLU A 308 -1.36 7.03 8.81
N PHE A 309 -2.60 7.29 8.41
CA PHE A 309 -3.68 6.30 8.47
C PHE A 309 -4.33 6.01 7.11
N GLY A 310 -3.90 6.70 6.05
CA GLY A 310 -4.36 6.43 4.71
C GLY A 310 -3.57 7.16 3.64
N SER A 311 -3.59 6.62 2.43
CA SER A 311 -3.08 7.30 1.26
C SER A 311 -3.81 6.88 0.00
N GLN A 312 -3.89 7.80 -0.97
CA GLN A 312 -4.56 7.58 -2.24
C GLN A 312 -3.92 8.42 -3.35
N ARG A 313 -3.77 7.82 -4.54
CA ARG A 313 -3.37 8.53 -5.76
C ARG A 313 -4.58 9.22 -6.40
N LEU A 314 -4.45 10.48 -6.82
CA LEU A 314 -5.55 11.26 -7.39
C LEU A 314 -6.03 10.75 -8.76
N GLY A 315 -5.11 10.40 -9.65
CA GLY A 315 -5.47 10.01 -11.02
C GLY A 315 -5.98 11.19 -11.86
N VAL A 316 -6.46 10.90 -13.08
CA VAL A 316 -6.82 11.94 -14.07
C VAL A 316 -8.12 12.68 -13.76
N THR A 317 -9.05 12.03 -13.05
CA THR A 317 -10.38 12.57 -12.75
C THR A 317 -10.75 12.23 -11.30
N PRO A 318 -10.06 12.82 -10.30
CA PRO A 318 -10.36 12.56 -8.89
C PRO A 318 -11.77 13.01 -8.53
N VAL A 319 -12.43 12.25 -7.65
CA VAL A 319 -13.73 12.61 -7.08
C VAL A 319 -13.50 13.15 -5.68
N PHE A 320 -13.77 14.44 -5.49
CA PHE A 320 -13.69 15.10 -4.19
C PHE A 320 -15.08 15.21 -3.53
N ALA A 321 -15.17 15.28 -2.21
CA ALA A 321 -14.09 15.19 -1.23
C ALA A 321 -13.60 13.73 -1.04
N LEU A 322 -12.28 13.53 -0.88
CA LEU A 322 -11.71 12.17 -0.75
C LEU A 322 -11.94 11.65 0.67
N PRO A 323 -12.57 10.48 0.87
CA PRO A 323 -12.86 9.94 2.19
C PRO A 323 -11.71 9.09 2.74
N PHE A 324 -11.35 9.34 4.00
CA PHE A 324 -10.44 8.51 4.78
C PHE A 324 -11.07 8.24 6.16
N VAL A 325 -11.02 7.00 6.64
CA VAL A 325 -11.58 6.65 7.96
C VAL A 325 -10.44 6.36 8.92
N VAL A 326 -10.38 7.11 10.02
CA VAL A 326 -9.45 6.83 11.12
C VAL A 326 -10.15 5.96 12.16
N GLY A 327 -9.52 4.83 12.50
CA GLY A 327 -10.05 3.89 13.49
C GLY A 327 -9.61 4.19 14.92
N TYR A 328 -10.27 3.53 15.87
CA TYR A 328 -10.00 3.66 17.31
C TYR A 328 -8.52 3.51 17.67
N SER A 329 -7.80 2.54 17.12
CA SER A 329 -6.40 2.28 17.47
C SER A 329 -5.47 3.47 17.17
N THR A 330 -5.68 4.13 16.02
CA THR A 330 -4.92 5.31 15.64
C THR A 330 -5.25 6.49 16.55
N LEU A 331 -6.54 6.76 16.80
CA LEU A 331 -6.95 7.82 17.74
C LEU A 331 -6.41 7.56 19.15
N ARG A 332 -6.53 6.33 19.64
CA ARG A 332 -6.08 5.97 20.99
C ARG A 332 -4.59 6.18 21.22
N ALA A 333 -3.77 6.12 20.16
CA ALA A 333 -2.34 6.44 20.23
C ALA A 333 -2.06 7.89 20.66
N GLY A 334 -2.99 8.82 20.42
CA GLY A 334 -2.88 10.22 20.86
C GLY A 334 -3.18 10.44 22.34
N GLY A 335 -3.84 9.49 23.02
CA GLY A 335 -4.17 9.58 24.44
C GLY A 335 -5.61 9.19 24.77
N VAL A 336 -6.06 9.57 25.97
CA VAL A 336 -7.47 9.43 26.41
C VAL A 336 -8.24 10.74 26.30
N LEU A 337 -7.56 11.88 26.45
CA LEU A 337 -8.16 13.20 26.43
C LEU A 337 -7.12 14.15 25.85
N TYR A 338 -7.34 14.60 24.62
CA TYR A 338 -6.36 15.38 23.86
C TYR A 338 -7.04 16.10 22.69
N THR A 339 -6.28 16.87 21.91
CA THR A 339 -6.74 17.44 20.64
C THR A 339 -6.02 16.72 19.51
N ALA A 340 -6.78 16.09 18.61
CA ALA A 340 -6.25 15.46 17.41
C ALA A 340 -6.07 16.53 16.32
N SER A 341 -4.84 16.61 15.79
CA SER A 341 -4.51 17.43 14.62
C SER A 341 -4.53 16.55 13.37
N PHE A 342 -5.44 16.85 12.45
CA PHE A 342 -5.56 16.20 11.16
C PHE A 342 -4.93 17.05 10.07
N LYS A 343 -4.10 16.43 9.23
CA LYS A 343 -3.56 17.07 8.03
C LYS A 343 -3.34 16.05 6.93
N TYR A 344 -3.08 16.55 5.73
CA TYR A 344 -2.63 15.70 4.64
C TYR A 344 -1.46 16.34 3.91
N GLU A 345 -0.71 15.51 3.19
CA GLU A 345 0.38 15.93 2.34
C GLU A 345 0.10 15.46 0.92
N VAL A 346 0.36 16.33 -0.06
CA VAL A 346 0.43 15.93 -1.46
C VAL A 346 1.89 15.69 -1.81
N ARG A 347 2.21 14.48 -2.27
CA ARG A 347 3.54 14.11 -2.76
C ARG A 347 3.55 14.05 -4.28
N ARG A 348 4.42 14.85 -4.88
CA ARG A 348 4.65 14.92 -6.33
C ARG A 348 6.11 14.65 -6.62
N GLY A 349 6.42 13.43 -7.06
CA GLY A 349 7.82 13.02 -7.21
C GLY A 349 8.55 13.08 -5.86
N LEU A 350 9.56 13.95 -5.77
CA LEU A 350 10.32 14.19 -4.54
C LEU A 350 9.78 15.35 -3.69
N ASP A 351 8.86 16.16 -4.23
CA ASP A 351 8.29 17.30 -3.51
C ASP A 351 7.14 16.85 -2.60
N THR A 352 7.03 17.50 -1.45
CA THR A 352 5.95 17.30 -0.47
C THR A 352 5.31 18.64 -0.15
N TYR A 353 3.99 18.72 -0.30
CA TYR A 353 3.18 19.90 -0.04
C TYR A 353 2.22 19.61 1.13
N PRO A 354 2.43 20.20 2.32
CA PRO A 354 1.57 19.98 3.47
C PRO A 354 0.32 20.88 3.42
N SER A 355 -0.82 20.34 3.83
CA SER A 355 -2.04 21.14 4.04
C SER A 355 -2.03 21.82 5.42
N PRO A 356 -2.87 22.85 5.62
CA PRO A 356 -3.19 23.33 6.97
C PRO A 356 -3.82 22.23 7.84
N GLU A 357 -3.66 22.36 9.15
CA GLU A 357 -4.16 21.37 10.11
C GLU A 357 -5.62 21.69 10.55
N THR A 358 -6.38 20.64 10.87
CA THR A 358 -7.71 20.72 11.50
C THR A 358 -7.65 20.05 12.85
N ASP A 359 -7.92 20.83 13.90
CA ASP A 359 -7.89 20.37 15.28
C ASP A 359 -9.28 19.97 15.77
N VAL A 360 -9.40 18.77 16.33
CA VAL A 360 -10.65 18.25 16.89
C VAL A 360 -10.39 17.68 18.30
N PRO A 361 -11.11 18.12 19.35
CA PRO A 361 -11.00 17.52 20.67
C PRO A 361 -11.38 16.04 20.65
N VAL A 362 -10.70 15.22 21.45
CA VAL A 362 -10.95 13.79 21.60
C VAL A 362 -11.11 13.49 23.09
N ASP A 363 -12.20 12.81 23.45
CA ASP A 363 -12.49 12.38 24.81
C ASP A 363 -12.91 10.91 24.85
N PHE A 364 -12.01 10.06 25.34
CA PHE A 364 -12.22 8.64 25.58
C PHE A 364 -12.31 8.30 27.08
N VAL A 365 -12.51 9.31 27.94
CA VAL A 365 -12.72 9.09 29.38
C VAL A 365 -14.08 8.43 29.57
N GLU A 366 -14.05 7.17 29.95
CA GLU A 366 -15.24 6.38 30.29
C GLU A 366 -15.44 6.28 31.81
N PRO A 367 -16.67 6.03 32.27
CA PRO A 367 -16.94 5.82 33.69
C PRO A 367 -16.21 4.62 34.29
N GLY A 368 -15.86 4.75 35.57
CA GLY A 368 -15.27 3.63 36.30
C GLY A 368 -13.82 3.34 35.90
N THR A 369 -13.36 2.13 36.24
CA THR A 369 -12.05 1.64 35.75
C THR A 369 -12.06 1.53 34.22
N PRO A 370 -11.08 2.10 33.50
CA PRO A 370 -11.00 2.01 32.05
C PRO A 370 -10.86 0.57 31.55
N ILE A 371 -11.46 0.27 30.39
CA ILE A 371 -11.30 -1.03 29.72
C ILE A 371 -10.17 -1.01 28.70
N PRO A 372 -9.45 -2.13 28.50
CA PRO A 372 -8.59 -2.29 27.34
C PRO A 372 -9.41 -2.34 26.05
N GLY A 373 -8.94 -1.66 25.00
CA GLY A 373 -9.59 -1.68 23.69
C GLY A 373 -10.77 -0.70 23.54
N GLU A 374 -11.57 -0.90 22.50
CA GLU A 374 -12.66 0.01 22.05
C GLU A 374 -13.98 -0.18 22.81
N GLY A 375 -14.17 -1.33 23.47
CA GLY A 375 -15.43 -1.68 24.13
C GLY A 375 -16.57 -1.97 23.14
N PRO A 376 -17.84 -1.79 23.52
CA PRO A 376 -18.30 -1.25 24.80
C PRO A 376 -18.33 -2.29 25.93
N VAL A 377 -18.26 -3.59 25.62
CA VAL A 377 -18.46 -4.66 26.61
C VAL A 377 -17.29 -4.75 27.58
N ASP A 378 -17.56 -4.56 28.86
CA ASP A 378 -16.63 -4.74 29.97
C ASP A 378 -16.88 -6.07 30.68
N THR A 379 -15.95 -7.01 30.56
CA THR A 379 -16.06 -8.32 31.21
C THR A 379 -15.91 -8.29 32.72
N ALA A 380 -15.37 -7.20 33.28
CA ALA A 380 -15.22 -7.01 34.73
C ALA A 380 -16.51 -6.49 35.40
N LEU A 381 -17.45 -5.96 34.61
CA LEU A 381 -18.78 -5.63 35.13
C LEU A 381 -19.55 -6.92 35.48
N ALA A 382 -20.16 -6.93 36.66
CA ALA A 382 -20.98 -8.04 37.12
C ALA A 382 -22.21 -8.21 36.21
N LEU A 383 -22.63 -9.45 35.98
CA LEU A 383 -23.89 -9.73 35.27
C LEU A 383 -25.08 -9.26 36.13
N PRO A 384 -26.10 -8.62 35.55
CA PRO A 384 -27.33 -8.34 36.28
C PRO A 384 -28.01 -9.66 36.65
N VAL A 385 -28.52 -9.74 37.88
CA VAL A 385 -29.34 -10.86 38.35
C VAL A 385 -30.78 -10.40 38.37
N VAL A 386 -31.61 -10.99 37.49
CA VAL A 386 -33.04 -10.70 37.43
C VAL A 386 -33.79 -11.68 38.31
N ARG A 387 -34.63 -11.16 39.22
CA ARG A 387 -35.37 -11.97 40.18
C ARG A 387 -36.76 -11.37 40.45
N GLY A 388 -37.79 -12.21 40.39
CA GLY A 388 -39.15 -11.90 40.83
C GLY A 388 -39.44 -12.45 42.24
N ASP A 389 -40.71 -12.50 42.61
CA ASP A 389 -41.17 -12.94 43.94
C ASP A 389 -40.96 -14.45 44.19
N SER A 390 -40.83 -15.26 43.12
CA SER A 390 -40.44 -16.67 43.16
C SER A 390 -39.02 -16.88 43.72
N ALA A 391 -38.23 -15.82 43.79
CA ALA A 391 -36.87 -15.79 44.33
C ALA A 391 -35.84 -16.69 43.60
N VAL A 392 -36.14 -17.10 42.37
CA VAL A 392 -35.20 -17.85 41.51
C VAL A 392 -34.43 -16.87 40.62
N ASP A 393 -33.10 -17.02 40.57
CA ASP A 393 -32.26 -16.15 39.74
C ASP A 393 -32.43 -16.43 38.26
N ASN A 394 -32.60 -15.35 37.49
CA ASN A 394 -32.68 -15.34 36.04
C ASN A 394 -33.74 -16.31 35.49
N SER A 395 -34.79 -16.57 36.26
CA SER A 395 -35.92 -17.38 35.88
C SER A 395 -37.19 -16.69 36.35
N LEU A 396 -38.10 -16.40 35.41
CA LEU A 396 -39.39 -15.78 35.70
C LEU A 396 -40.51 -16.77 35.37
N ILE A 397 -41.45 -16.93 36.30
CA ILE A 397 -42.65 -17.76 36.15
C ILE A 397 -43.91 -16.91 36.28
N ALA A 398 -45.08 -17.48 35.97
CA ALA A 398 -46.36 -16.75 35.95
C ALA A 398 -46.60 -15.90 37.22
N SER A 399 -46.31 -16.44 38.41
CA SER A 399 -46.51 -15.73 39.68
C SER A 399 -45.59 -14.53 39.88
N ASP A 400 -44.51 -14.38 39.10
CA ASP A 400 -43.58 -13.26 39.22
C ASP A 400 -44.15 -11.95 38.64
N LEU A 401 -45.09 -12.02 37.69
CA LEU A 401 -45.70 -10.82 37.09
C LEU A 401 -46.62 -10.08 38.05
N ASP A 402 -47.23 -10.78 39.00
CA ASP A 402 -48.07 -10.16 40.04
C ASP A 402 -47.22 -9.40 41.08
N GLY A 403 -45.91 -9.67 41.10
CA GLY A 403 -44.92 -9.16 42.05
C GLY A 403 -44.05 -8.03 41.53
N THR A 404 -42.92 -7.79 42.19
CA THR A 404 -41.92 -6.79 41.74
C THR A 404 -40.69 -7.47 41.17
N ILE A 405 -40.49 -7.36 39.86
CA ILE A 405 -39.32 -7.91 39.19
C ILE A 405 -38.17 -6.91 39.29
N ARG A 406 -37.00 -7.36 39.77
CA ARG A 406 -35.82 -6.51 39.94
C ARG A 406 -34.61 -7.10 39.26
N ALA A 407 -33.86 -6.25 38.55
CA ALA A 407 -32.47 -6.54 38.24
C ALA A 407 -31.58 -6.00 39.36
N THR A 408 -30.65 -6.81 39.84
CA THR A 408 -29.70 -6.44 40.89
C THR A 408 -28.27 -6.78 40.50
N PHE A 409 -27.34 -5.90 40.86
CA PHE A 409 -25.91 -6.08 40.61
C PHE A 409 -25.09 -5.12 41.50
N PRO A 410 -23.85 -5.47 41.87
CA PRO A 410 -23.00 -4.58 42.64
C PRO A 410 -22.61 -3.34 41.83
N ILE A 411 -22.48 -2.20 42.51
CA ILE A 411 -21.94 -0.97 41.93
C ILE A 411 -20.50 -1.20 41.46
N TYR A 412 -20.16 -0.61 40.31
CA TYR A 412 -18.85 -0.77 39.68
C TYR A 412 -17.74 0.00 40.42
N ALA A 413 -16.51 -0.44 40.21
CA ALA A 413 -15.31 0.18 40.77
C ALA A 413 -14.86 1.42 39.95
N GLY A 414 -14.18 2.36 40.62
CA GLY A 414 -13.64 3.57 39.99
C GLY A 414 -14.67 4.64 39.62
N ARG A 415 -15.90 4.53 40.13
CA ARG A 415 -16.98 5.51 39.90
C ARG A 415 -16.61 6.92 40.33
N THR A 416 -17.28 7.89 39.74
CA THR A 416 -17.24 9.31 40.12
C THR A 416 -17.53 9.50 41.60
N THR A 417 -16.90 10.51 42.20
CA THR A 417 -17.26 11.04 43.52
C THR A 417 -18.20 12.24 43.43
N THR A 418 -18.53 12.67 42.21
CA THR A 418 -19.40 13.82 41.95
C THR A 418 -20.80 13.32 41.57
N PRO A 419 -21.85 13.64 42.35
CA PRO A 419 -23.21 13.22 42.03
C PRO A 419 -23.66 13.71 40.64
N GLY A 420 -24.38 12.87 39.90
CA GLY A 420 -25.05 13.24 38.65
C GLY A 420 -24.14 13.37 37.43
N THR A 421 -22.86 12.96 37.51
CA THR A 421 -21.96 12.92 36.35
C THR A 421 -21.93 11.56 35.66
N GLU A 422 -22.34 10.50 36.35
CA GLU A 422 -22.38 9.13 35.83
C GLU A 422 -23.75 8.49 36.11
N PHE A 423 -24.18 7.64 35.19
CA PHE A 423 -25.49 7.00 35.20
C PHE A 423 -25.37 5.52 34.83
N ILE A 424 -26.28 4.71 35.36
CA ILE A 424 -26.42 3.29 35.02
C ILE A 424 -27.79 3.10 34.37
N ASP A 425 -27.84 2.75 33.09
CA ASP A 425 -29.09 2.44 32.39
C ASP A 425 -29.22 0.93 32.22
N LEU A 426 -30.33 0.36 32.69
CA LEU A 426 -30.66 -1.05 32.52
C LEU A 426 -31.43 -1.26 31.21
N TYR A 427 -31.08 -2.31 30.48
CA TYR A 427 -31.73 -2.74 29.24
C TYR A 427 -32.18 -4.20 29.35
N TYR A 428 -33.32 -4.49 28.73
CA TYR A 428 -33.90 -5.83 28.66
C TYR A 428 -34.46 -6.09 27.27
N GLY A 429 -34.17 -7.25 26.67
CA GLY A 429 -34.65 -7.63 25.34
C GLY A 429 -33.55 -8.04 24.35
N PHE A 430 -33.93 -8.21 23.08
CA PHE A 430 -33.00 -8.56 22.00
C PHE A 430 -32.39 -7.31 21.34
N MET A 431 -31.28 -7.49 20.61
CA MET A 431 -30.56 -6.39 19.93
C MET A 431 -30.16 -5.28 20.90
N ASP A 432 -30.72 -4.08 20.75
CA ASP A 432 -30.49 -2.90 21.61
C ASP A 432 -31.37 -2.88 22.87
N GLY A 433 -32.37 -3.78 22.95
CA GLY A 433 -33.26 -3.91 24.09
C GLY A 433 -34.17 -2.71 24.32
N THR A 434 -35.03 -2.83 25.31
CA THR A 434 -35.84 -1.73 25.85
C THR A 434 -35.13 -1.17 27.08
N ALA A 435 -34.99 0.16 27.13
CA ALA A 435 -34.49 0.84 28.33
C ALA A 435 -35.51 0.68 29.47
N VAL A 436 -35.08 0.06 30.55
CA VAL A 436 -35.93 -0.24 31.71
C VAL A 436 -35.93 0.93 32.70
N GLY A 437 -34.75 1.46 33.00
CA GLY A 437 -34.62 2.51 34.00
C GLY A 437 -33.17 2.95 34.19
N THR A 438 -33.03 4.13 34.76
CA THR A 438 -31.73 4.77 35.01
C THR A 438 -31.51 4.98 36.49
N TYR A 439 -30.35 4.58 36.98
CA TYR A 439 -29.84 4.93 38.30
C TYR A 439 -28.79 6.04 38.18
N GLY A 440 -29.01 7.17 38.84
CA GLY A 440 -28.02 8.24 38.94
C GLY A 440 -27.01 7.94 40.03
N VAL A 441 -25.72 7.87 39.67
CA VAL A 441 -24.65 7.62 40.65
C VAL A 441 -24.48 8.87 41.51
N THR A 442 -24.54 8.67 42.83
CA THR A 442 -24.41 9.72 43.85
C THR A 442 -22.95 9.99 44.20
N GLY A 443 -22.05 9.04 43.95
CA GLY A 443 -20.63 9.12 44.31
C GLY A 443 -20.34 8.93 45.80
N THR A 444 -21.36 8.58 46.58
CA THR A 444 -21.27 8.32 48.03
C THR A 444 -21.65 6.89 48.41
N GLU A 445 -22.00 6.07 47.43
CA GLU A 445 -22.32 4.66 47.65
C GLU A 445 -21.10 3.94 48.24
N PRO A 446 -21.25 3.11 49.28
CA PRO A 446 -20.19 2.21 49.74
C PRO A 446 -19.76 1.21 48.66
N GLU A 447 -18.53 0.67 48.76
CA GLU A 447 -18.12 -0.46 47.92
C GLU A 447 -19.04 -1.67 48.14
N GLY A 448 -19.36 -2.37 47.05
CA GLY A 448 -20.28 -3.53 47.09
C GLY A 448 -21.75 -3.18 47.23
N THR A 449 -22.14 -1.89 47.21
CA THR A 449 -23.55 -1.48 47.18
C THR A 449 -24.29 -2.18 46.04
N MET A 450 -25.40 -2.86 46.35
CA MET A 450 -26.24 -3.49 45.34
C MET A 450 -27.18 -2.46 44.73
N ILE A 451 -27.01 -2.21 43.44
CA ILE A 451 -27.94 -1.45 42.63
C ILE A 451 -29.15 -2.32 42.37
N SER A 452 -30.36 -1.76 42.49
CA SER A 452 -31.62 -2.44 42.24
C SER A 452 -32.50 -1.56 41.37
N ILE A 453 -32.79 -2.03 40.16
CA ILE A 453 -33.67 -1.36 39.19
C ILE A 453 -34.87 -2.28 38.96
N THR A 454 -36.08 -1.72 39.06
CA THR A 454 -37.32 -2.47 38.86
C THR A 454 -37.59 -2.60 37.37
N ILE A 455 -37.88 -3.82 36.90
CA ILE A 455 -38.33 -4.09 35.54
C ILE A 455 -39.85 -4.14 35.57
N ALA A 456 -40.51 -3.29 34.79
CA ALA A 456 -41.96 -3.30 34.69
C ALA A 456 -42.44 -4.58 33.98
N SER A 457 -43.58 -5.12 34.42
CA SER A 457 -44.14 -6.39 33.90
C SER A 457 -44.49 -6.30 32.42
N ASP A 458 -44.95 -5.14 31.96
CA ASP A 458 -45.25 -4.85 30.55
C ASP A 458 -44.03 -5.02 29.62
N ILE A 459 -42.82 -4.71 30.11
CA ILE A 459 -41.57 -4.97 29.37
C ILE A 459 -41.37 -6.48 29.22
N ILE A 460 -41.54 -7.26 30.29
CA ILE A 460 -41.43 -8.73 30.23
C ILE A 460 -42.48 -9.32 29.28
N GLU A 461 -43.73 -8.85 29.37
CA GLU A 461 -44.84 -9.23 28.49
C GLU A 461 -44.53 -8.93 27.02
N SER A 462 -43.89 -7.80 26.71
CA SER A 462 -43.57 -7.42 25.34
C SER A 462 -42.59 -8.37 24.64
N TYR A 463 -41.69 -9.02 25.40
CA TYR A 463 -40.70 -9.97 24.88
C TYR A 463 -41.14 -11.42 25.02
N GLY A 464 -41.95 -11.74 26.04
CA GLY A 464 -42.55 -13.05 26.18
C GLY A 464 -41.72 -14.15 26.79
N ASN A 465 -42.19 -15.39 26.61
CA ASN A 465 -41.48 -16.59 27.01
C ASN A 465 -40.20 -16.81 26.18
N GLY A 466 -39.19 -17.42 26.81
CA GLY A 466 -37.91 -17.77 26.20
C GLY A 466 -36.70 -17.21 26.96
N GLU A 467 -35.51 -17.33 26.38
CA GLU A 467 -34.30 -16.73 26.93
C GLU A 467 -34.16 -15.28 26.45
N VAL A 468 -34.46 -14.32 27.32
CA VAL A 468 -34.42 -12.89 27.00
C VAL A 468 -33.20 -12.23 27.68
N PRO A 469 -32.34 -11.50 26.95
CA PRO A 469 -31.16 -10.88 27.54
C PRO A 469 -31.46 -9.67 28.45
N CYS A 470 -30.67 -9.50 29.50
CA CYS A 470 -30.64 -8.35 30.39
C CYS A 470 -29.19 -7.86 30.58
N TRP A 471 -28.95 -6.55 30.47
CA TRP A 471 -27.62 -5.93 30.65
C TRP A 471 -27.77 -4.48 31.10
N TYR A 472 -26.68 -3.85 31.52
CA TYR A 472 -26.68 -2.42 31.85
C TYR A 472 -25.50 -1.70 31.20
N ARG A 473 -25.70 -0.41 30.92
CA ARG A 473 -24.68 0.53 30.49
C ARG A 473 -24.31 1.44 31.64
N VAL A 474 -23.03 1.65 31.84
CA VAL A 474 -22.49 2.70 32.69
C VAL A 474 -21.99 3.82 31.79
N ARG A 475 -22.56 5.02 31.92
CA ARG A 475 -22.25 6.16 31.03
C ARG A 475 -21.95 7.45 31.78
N ASN A 476 -21.16 8.33 31.18
CA ASN A 476 -21.06 9.75 31.52
C ASN A 476 -21.73 10.59 30.42
N ALA A 477 -21.31 11.84 30.24
CA ALA A 477 -21.87 12.73 29.22
C ALA A 477 -21.51 12.33 27.78
N ASN A 478 -20.34 11.71 27.56
CA ASN A 478 -19.77 11.45 26.24
C ASN A 478 -19.58 9.96 25.94
N ASN A 479 -19.24 9.15 26.96
CA ASN A 479 -18.77 7.78 26.80
C ASN A 479 -19.53 6.80 27.70
N TYR A 480 -19.56 5.54 27.29
CA TYR A 480 -20.14 4.45 28.05
C TYR A 480 -19.38 3.13 27.88
N LYS A 481 -19.63 2.22 28.81
CA LYS A 481 -19.30 0.80 28.72
C LYS A 481 -20.46 -0.03 29.24
N GLU A 482 -20.53 -1.30 28.87
CA GLU A 482 -21.69 -2.15 29.18
C GLU A 482 -21.31 -3.50 29.76
N SER A 483 -22.18 -4.04 30.61
CA SER A 483 -22.02 -5.40 31.10
C SER A 483 -22.20 -6.40 29.97
N ARG A 484 -21.70 -7.61 30.18
CA ARG A 484 -22.16 -8.76 29.39
C ARG A 484 -23.67 -8.95 29.56
N LYS A 485 -24.30 -9.54 28.55
CA LYS A 485 -25.72 -9.89 28.58
C LYS A 485 -25.95 -11.15 29.42
N GLN A 486 -26.92 -11.08 30.34
CA GLN A 486 -27.42 -12.21 31.13
C GLN A 486 -28.73 -12.70 30.50
N ASN A 487 -28.80 -13.96 30.09
CA ASN A 487 -30.06 -14.56 29.66
C ASN A 487 -30.97 -14.79 30.87
N VAL A 488 -32.23 -14.36 30.74
CA VAL A 488 -33.30 -14.58 31.71
C VAL A 488 -34.29 -15.55 31.08
N ASN A 489 -34.51 -16.70 31.72
CA ASN A 489 -35.47 -17.68 31.26
C ASN A 489 -36.88 -17.27 31.68
N VAL A 490 -37.73 -16.93 30.72
CA VAL A 490 -39.10 -16.49 30.97
C VAL A 490 -40.05 -17.63 30.59
N ASN A 491 -40.84 -18.10 31.56
CA ASN A 491 -41.91 -19.06 31.35
C ASN A 491 -43.14 -18.60 32.14
N VAL A 492 -43.70 -17.51 31.67
CA VAL A 492 -44.70 -16.71 32.39
C VAL A 492 -46.08 -16.87 31.77
N PHE A 493 -46.15 -16.97 30.46
CA PHE A 493 -47.41 -17.04 29.71
C PHE A 493 -47.69 -18.50 29.33
N SER A 494 -48.27 -19.26 30.27
CA SER A 494 -48.62 -20.66 30.06
C SER A 494 -50.06 -20.84 29.59
N LEU A 495 -50.27 -21.73 28.62
CA LEU A 495 -51.58 -22.22 28.21
C LEU A 495 -51.89 -23.50 29.00
N ASP A 496 -52.84 -23.40 29.93
CA ASP A 496 -53.30 -24.51 30.77
C ASP A 496 -54.59 -25.14 30.23
N GLY A 497 -54.90 -26.36 30.68
CA GLY A 497 -56.17 -27.04 30.37
C GLY A 497 -56.28 -27.56 28.93
N LEU A 498 -55.13 -27.80 28.28
CA LEU A 498 -55.09 -28.36 26.92
C LEU A 498 -55.75 -29.74 26.87
N ALA A 499 -56.57 -29.98 25.84
CA ALA A 499 -57.26 -31.25 25.68
C ALA A 499 -56.28 -32.42 25.45
N ASP A 500 -56.61 -33.58 25.99
CA ASP A 500 -55.83 -34.81 25.84
C ASP A 500 -55.68 -35.25 24.37
N PRO A 501 -54.51 -35.75 23.94
CA PRO A 501 -54.34 -36.39 22.63
C PRO A 501 -55.15 -37.70 22.55
N VAL A 502 -55.77 -37.96 21.39
CA VAL A 502 -56.64 -39.12 21.18
C VAL A 502 -56.03 -40.11 20.20
N PHE A 503 -55.87 -41.36 20.61
CA PHE A 503 -55.55 -42.46 19.71
C PHE A 503 -56.79 -42.83 18.89
N THR A 504 -56.78 -42.56 17.57
CA THR A 504 -57.99 -42.77 16.74
C THR A 504 -58.12 -44.17 16.17
N ASN A 505 -57.10 -45.01 16.34
CA ASN A 505 -57.10 -46.38 15.84
C ASN A 505 -56.56 -47.33 16.91
N LEU A 506 -57.48 -47.89 17.71
CA LEU A 506 -57.19 -48.89 18.74
C LEU A 506 -58.03 -50.14 18.50
N PHE A 507 -57.46 -51.31 18.80
CA PHE A 507 -58.21 -52.55 18.90
C PHE A 507 -59.06 -52.52 20.15
N THR A 508 -60.36 -52.75 19.99
CA THR A 508 -61.30 -52.94 21.10
C THR A 508 -61.55 -54.44 21.25
N PRO A 509 -61.08 -55.07 22.34
CA PRO A 509 -61.30 -56.50 22.56
C PRO A 509 -62.79 -56.84 22.61
N PRO A 510 -63.25 -57.89 21.93
CA PRO A 510 -64.65 -58.30 22.00
C PRO A 510 -65.00 -58.83 23.41
N PRO A 511 -66.27 -58.71 23.85
CA PRO A 511 -66.74 -59.32 25.10
C PRO A 511 -66.43 -60.83 25.14
N PRO A 512 -66.09 -61.42 26.31
CA PRO A 512 -66.19 -60.87 27.66
C PRO A 512 -64.90 -60.17 28.16
N SER A 513 -63.99 -59.76 27.26
CA SER A 513 -62.75 -59.10 27.67
C SER A 513 -63.01 -57.77 28.40
N THR A 514 -62.29 -57.54 29.49
CA THR A 514 -62.30 -56.29 30.25
C THR A 514 -61.06 -55.43 29.97
N ASP A 515 -60.26 -55.82 28.98
CA ASP A 515 -59.06 -55.09 28.60
C ASP A 515 -59.41 -53.75 27.96
N ALA A 516 -58.74 -52.68 28.41
CA ALA A 516 -58.82 -51.37 27.74
C ALA A 516 -58.35 -51.46 26.28
N PRO A 517 -58.91 -50.65 25.37
CA PRO A 517 -58.49 -50.59 23.97
C PRO A 517 -56.98 -50.38 23.84
N PHE A 518 -56.37 -51.04 22.85
CA PHE A 518 -54.91 -51.05 22.72
C PHE A 518 -54.45 -51.16 21.28
N ILE A 519 -53.17 -50.87 21.04
CA ILE A 519 -52.57 -51.00 19.71
C ILE A 519 -52.21 -52.47 19.47
N SER A 520 -52.84 -53.11 18.49
CA SER A 520 -52.58 -54.51 18.15
C SER A 520 -52.07 -54.69 16.72
N CYS A 521 -51.83 -55.93 16.32
CA CYS A 521 -51.51 -56.30 14.95
C CYS A 521 -52.52 -55.80 13.91
N GLU A 522 -53.81 -55.72 14.27
CA GLU A 522 -54.86 -55.30 13.35
C GLU A 522 -54.74 -53.82 12.95
N GLN A 523 -54.11 -53.00 13.79
CA GLN A 523 -53.91 -51.57 13.54
C GLN A 523 -52.64 -51.29 12.74
N ILE A 524 -51.81 -52.31 12.46
CA ILE A 524 -50.59 -52.20 11.64
C ILE A 524 -49.68 -51.03 12.09
N PRO A 525 -49.30 -50.97 13.39
CA PRO A 525 -48.69 -49.77 13.98
C PRO A 525 -47.29 -49.41 13.45
N TRP A 526 -46.65 -50.32 12.73
CA TRP A 526 -45.38 -50.11 12.03
C TRP A 526 -45.52 -49.38 10.67
N VAL A 527 -46.74 -49.06 10.25
CA VAL A 527 -47.01 -48.15 9.12
C VAL A 527 -47.38 -46.75 9.64
N GLY A 528 -47.95 -46.68 10.83
CA GLY A 528 -48.09 -45.45 11.61
C GLY A 528 -49.11 -45.58 12.74
N VAL A 529 -48.99 -44.72 13.75
CA VAL A 529 -49.96 -44.60 14.83
C VAL A 529 -50.67 -43.24 14.71
N PRO A 530 -51.96 -43.22 14.35
CA PRO A 530 -52.69 -41.97 14.18
C PRO A 530 -53.12 -41.39 15.53
N ILE A 531 -52.59 -40.20 15.83
CA ILE A 531 -52.91 -39.40 17.00
C ILE A 531 -53.69 -38.17 16.56
N ARG A 532 -54.87 -37.97 17.13
CA ARG A 532 -55.70 -36.80 16.88
C ARG A 532 -55.56 -35.80 18.01
N ILE A 533 -55.29 -34.56 17.63
CA ILE A 533 -55.36 -33.40 18.49
C ILE A 533 -56.63 -32.64 18.14
N PHE A 534 -57.49 -32.43 19.13
CA PHE A 534 -58.72 -31.67 18.97
C PHE A 534 -59.02 -30.88 20.24
N ASP A 535 -58.60 -29.61 20.23
CA ASP A 535 -58.88 -28.66 21.29
C ASP A 535 -59.48 -27.37 20.67
N PRO A 536 -60.78 -27.37 20.36
CA PRO A 536 -61.42 -26.22 19.72
C PRO A 536 -61.58 -25.01 20.65
N VAL A 537 -61.27 -25.17 21.94
CA VAL A 537 -61.35 -24.10 22.95
C VAL A 537 -60.03 -23.34 22.99
N THR A 538 -58.91 -24.06 23.02
CA THR A 538 -57.59 -23.45 23.22
C THR A 538 -56.82 -23.21 21.93
N LEU A 539 -56.97 -24.05 20.90
CA LEU A 539 -56.27 -23.87 19.62
C LEU A 539 -56.78 -22.63 18.87
N GLN A 540 -55.85 -21.87 18.30
CA GLN A 540 -56.10 -20.70 17.47
C GLN A 540 -55.38 -20.81 16.12
N ASP A 541 -55.88 -20.05 15.14
CA ASP A 541 -55.25 -19.97 13.83
C ASP A 541 -53.88 -19.29 13.99
N GLY A 542 -52.82 -19.91 13.46
CA GLY A 542 -51.44 -19.44 13.60
C GLY A 542 -50.65 -20.11 14.73
N ASP A 543 -51.28 -20.92 15.58
CA ASP A 543 -50.56 -21.70 16.59
C ASP A 543 -49.65 -22.74 15.93
N THR A 544 -48.59 -23.14 16.64
CA THR A 544 -47.71 -24.24 16.25
C THR A 544 -47.80 -25.36 17.26
N VAL A 545 -48.10 -26.57 16.81
CA VAL A 545 -48.21 -27.77 17.67
C VAL A 545 -47.07 -28.73 17.40
N VAL A 546 -46.49 -29.28 18.46
CA VAL A 546 -45.55 -30.41 18.42
C VAL A 546 -46.13 -31.54 19.26
N ILE A 547 -46.23 -32.75 18.69
CA ILE A 547 -46.71 -33.92 19.43
C ILE A 547 -45.49 -34.74 19.87
N HIS A 548 -45.49 -35.19 21.10
CA HIS A 548 -44.42 -35.93 21.75
C HIS A 548 -44.86 -37.37 21.99
N ALA A 549 -44.05 -38.34 21.59
CA ALA A 549 -44.31 -39.77 21.81
C ALA A 549 -43.15 -40.43 22.54
N VAL A 550 -43.44 -41.26 23.54
CA VAL A 550 -42.42 -41.95 24.35
C VAL A 550 -42.82 -43.41 24.60
N ARG A 551 -41.83 -44.31 24.57
CA ARG A 551 -42.04 -45.75 24.78
C ARG A 551 -41.63 -46.20 26.17
N TYR A 552 -42.43 -47.10 26.73
CA TYR A 552 -42.22 -47.73 28.03
C TYR A 552 -42.24 -49.26 27.89
N LEU A 553 -41.51 -49.95 28.78
CA LEU A 553 -41.53 -51.42 28.83
C LEU A 553 -42.88 -51.95 29.32
N TYR A 554 -43.20 -53.19 28.96
CA TYR A 554 -44.39 -53.86 29.47
C TYR A 554 -44.20 -54.36 30.91
N SER A 555 -45.01 -53.87 31.84
CA SER A 555 -45.04 -54.30 33.25
C SER A 555 -46.39 -54.86 33.72
N GLY A 556 -47.31 -55.17 32.80
CA GLY A 556 -48.67 -55.63 33.12
C GLY A 556 -49.73 -54.56 32.85
N VAL A 557 -50.75 -54.50 33.71
CA VAL A 557 -51.94 -53.63 33.54
C VAL A 557 -51.67 -52.15 33.77
N THR A 558 -50.55 -51.79 34.38
CA THR A 558 -50.13 -50.40 34.61
C THR A 558 -48.83 -50.09 33.87
N LYS A 559 -48.77 -48.90 33.25
CA LYS A 559 -47.54 -48.34 32.67
C LYS A 559 -46.49 -48.14 33.78
N PRO A 560 -45.21 -48.50 33.56
CA PRO A 560 -44.15 -48.22 34.53
C PRO A 560 -43.81 -46.71 34.57
N PRO A 561 -43.17 -46.21 35.64
CA PRO A 561 -42.87 -44.78 35.77
C PRO A 561 -41.70 -44.30 34.89
N THR A 562 -40.85 -45.21 34.41
CA THR A 562 -39.63 -44.86 33.67
C THR A 562 -39.74 -45.22 32.19
N PRO A 563 -39.56 -44.26 31.27
CA PRO A 563 -39.54 -44.54 29.84
C PRO A 563 -38.27 -45.31 29.43
N VAL A 564 -38.31 -45.92 28.25
CA VAL A 564 -37.12 -46.47 27.60
C VAL A 564 -36.26 -45.31 27.14
N ALA A 565 -35.04 -45.22 27.67
CA ALA A 565 -34.10 -44.15 27.33
C ALA A 565 -33.88 -44.03 25.82
N GLY A 566 -33.89 -42.80 25.31
CA GLY A 566 -33.70 -42.49 23.89
C GLY A 566 -34.86 -42.92 22.99
N SER A 567 -36.02 -43.29 23.55
CA SER A 567 -37.19 -43.63 22.74
C SER A 567 -37.96 -42.40 22.28
N GLU A 568 -37.81 -41.23 22.89
CA GLU A 568 -38.57 -40.01 22.59
C GLU A 568 -38.55 -39.65 21.09
N ILE A 569 -39.74 -39.47 20.51
CA ILE A 569 -39.94 -39.06 19.11
C ILE A 569 -40.93 -37.89 19.10
N ASN A 570 -40.54 -36.78 18.48
CA ASN A 570 -41.40 -35.61 18.30
C ASN A 570 -41.90 -35.54 16.85
N SER A 571 -43.11 -35.03 16.64
CA SER A 571 -43.54 -34.61 15.31
C SER A 571 -42.72 -33.40 14.85
N PRO A 572 -42.62 -33.14 13.54
CA PRO A 572 -42.30 -31.81 13.06
C PRO A 572 -43.29 -30.78 13.65
N PRO A 573 -42.92 -29.49 13.74
CA PRO A 573 -43.87 -28.43 14.06
C PRO A 573 -45.03 -28.38 13.05
N ILE A 574 -46.26 -28.39 13.55
CA ILE A 574 -47.49 -28.40 12.75
C ILE A 574 -48.17 -27.04 12.93
N GLY A 575 -48.28 -26.27 11.86
CA GLY A 575 -49.03 -25.00 11.88
C GLY A 575 -50.54 -25.25 11.89
N ILE A 576 -51.26 -24.51 12.73
CA ILE A 576 -52.71 -24.61 12.90
C ILE A 576 -53.40 -23.58 12.03
N GLY A 577 -54.18 -24.03 11.05
CA GLY A 577 -55.07 -23.18 10.27
C GLY A 577 -56.54 -23.30 10.68
N PRO A 578 -57.44 -22.60 9.97
CA PRO A 578 -58.87 -22.62 10.26
C PRO A 578 -59.49 -24.02 10.26
N SER A 579 -58.99 -24.93 9.41
CA SER A 579 -59.45 -26.32 9.35
C SER A 579 -59.03 -27.12 10.57
N GLU A 580 -57.76 -27.03 10.96
CA GLU A 580 -57.17 -27.76 12.08
C GLU A 580 -57.77 -27.28 13.41
N ARG A 581 -58.03 -25.97 13.54
CA ARG A 581 -58.70 -25.42 14.72
C ARG A 581 -60.13 -25.92 14.89
N ILE A 582 -60.94 -25.86 13.83
CA ILE A 582 -62.38 -26.19 13.91
C ILE A 582 -62.60 -27.70 14.01
N ASN A 583 -61.81 -28.49 13.28
CA ASN A 583 -62.06 -29.92 13.12
C ASN A 583 -61.00 -30.79 13.81
N GLY A 584 -59.99 -30.22 14.44
CA GLY A 584 -58.80 -30.96 14.87
C GLY A 584 -58.00 -31.49 13.68
N PHE A 585 -56.90 -32.15 13.99
CA PHE A 585 -56.07 -32.82 12.98
C PHE A 585 -55.54 -34.14 13.51
N THR A 586 -55.18 -35.04 12.60
CA THR A 586 -54.59 -36.32 12.94
C THR A 586 -53.18 -36.39 12.36
N TYR A 587 -52.19 -36.59 13.23
CA TYR A 587 -50.83 -36.86 12.83
C TYR A 587 -50.53 -38.36 12.93
N ASN A 588 -49.99 -38.93 11.85
CA ASN A 588 -49.67 -40.35 11.80
C ASN A 588 -48.20 -40.57 12.18
N PHE A 589 -47.93 -40.97 13.42
CA PHE A 589 -46.56 -41.15 13.90
C PHE A 589 -45.91 -42.39 13.29
N ALA A 590 -44.74 -42.22 12.68
CA ALA A 590 -43.88 -43.32 12.26
C ALA A 590 -43.03 -43.86 13.43
N LEU A 591 -43.61 -44.74 14.26
CA LEU A 591 -42.94 -45.32 15.44
C LEU A 591 -42.36 -46.71 15.15
N ASN A 592 -41.80 -46.91 13.96
CA ASN A 592 -41.36 -48.23 13.48
C ASN A 592 -40.36 -48.89 14.44
N SER A 593 -39.49 -48.10 15.08
CA SER A 593 -38.51 -48.56 16.07
C SER A 593 -39.14 -49.04 17.39
N TYR A 594 -40.39 -48.69 17.67
CA TYR A 594 -41.10 -49.12 18.87
C TYR A 594 -41.70 -50.51 18.70
N PHE A 595 -42.09 -50.81 17.45
CA PHE A 595 -42.84 -51.98 17.05
C PHE A 595 -42.04 -52.92 16.15
N ASP A 596 -40.71 -52.76 16.04
CA ASP A 596 -39.91 -53.60 15.14
C ASP A 596 -40.06 -55.11 15.47
N GLY A 597 -39.70 -55.95 14.49
CA GLY A 597 -39.85 -57.40 14.60
C GLY A 597 -38.97 -58.08 15.69
N ASP A 598 -38.34 -57.32 16.59
CA ASP A 598 -37.57 -57.85 17.71
C ASP A 598 -38.48 -58.62 18.68
N THR A 599 -38.14 -59.88 18.91
CA THR A 599 -38.84 -60.76 19.84
C THR A 599 -38.84 -60.25 21.29
N ALA A 600 -37.97 -59.29 21.64
CA ALA A 600 -37.97 -58.60 22.93
C ALA A 600 -38.99 -57.44 23.02
N ARG A 601 -39.57 -56.96 21.90
CA ARG A 601 -40.37 -55.72 21.83
C ARG A 601 -41.85 -55.92 21.48
N ARG A 602 -42.36 -57.13 21.72
CA ARG A 602 -43.74 -57.54 21.37
C ARG A 602 -44.85 -56.85 22.16
N ARG A 603 -44.53 -56.24 23.30
CA ARG A 603 -45.47 -55.53 24.18
C ARG A 603 -44.80 -54.32 24.82
N GLY A 604 -45.60 -53.33 25.16
CA GLY A 604 -45.15 -52.13 25.88
C GLY A 604 -46.27 -51.12 26.03
N TRP A 605 -45.88 -49.89 26.36
CA TRP A 605 -46.78 -48.77 26.53
C TRP A 605 -46.28 -47.57 25.74
N LEU A 606 -47.19 -46.93 25.00
CA LEU A 606 -46.95 -45.72 24.23
C LEU A 606 -47.63 -44.58 24.97
N GLU A 607 -46.85 -43.60 25.39
CA GLU A 607 -47.35 -42.34 25.91
C GLU A 607 -47.25 -41.26 24.85
N VAL A 608 -48.28 -40.43 24.75
CA VAL A 608 -48.32 -39.28 23.87
C VAL A 608 -48.83 -38.05 24.62
N SER A 609 -48.17 -36.91 24.44
CA SER A 609 -48.62 -35.57 24.83
C SER A 609 -48.41 -34.61 23.66
N TRP A 610 -48.93 -33.39 23.72
CA TRP A 610 -48.62 -32.36 22.71
C TRP A 610 -48.37 -31.02 23.36
N SER A 611 -47.50 -30.22 22.74
CA SER A 611 -47.20 -28.86 23.13
C SER A 611 -47.70 -27.88 22.08
N ILE A 612 -48.13 -26.71 22.53
CA ILE A 612 -48.56 -25.58 21.72
C ILE A 612 -47.62 -24.40 21.93
N ILE A 613 -47.32 -23.71 20.84
CA ILE A 613 -46.59 -22.44 20.83
C ILE A 613 -47.46 -21.44 20.06
N ARG A 614 -47.91 -20.40 20.74
CA ARG A 614 -48.67 -19.30 20.15
C ARG A 614 -47.75 -18.12 19.91
N SER A 615 -47.70 -17.68 18.66
CA SER A 615 -47.02 -16.44 18.31
C SER A 615 -47.91 -15.25 18.68
N GLY A 616 -47.38 -14.27 19.40
CA GLY A 616 -48.10 -13.07 19.82
C GLY A 616 -47.24 -12.25 20.79
N PRO A 617 -47.64 -11.03 21.15
CA PRO A 617 -47.13 -10.34 22.34
C PRO A 617 -48.20 -10.37 23.46
N PRO A 618 -47.99 -11.12 24.56
CA PRO A 618 -46.89 -12.06 24.78
C PRO A 618 -47.07 -13.38 24.02
N PRO A 619 -45.98 -14.06 23.62
CA PRO A 619 -46.04 -15.42 23.12
C PRO A 619 -46.38 -16.36 24.28
N GLU A 620 -47.29 -17.29 24.02
CA GLU A 620 -47.81 -18.24 25.01
C GLU A 620 -47.38 -19.66 24.64
N SER A 621 -47.24 -20.54 25.63
CA SER A 621 -46.92 -21.94 25.39
C SER A 621 -47.58 -22.85 26.42
N GLY A 622 -47.92 -24.09 26.04
CA GLY A 622 -48.48 -25.07 26.96
C GLY A 622 -48.19 -26.50 26.52
N THR A 623 -48.33 -27.46 27.43
CA THR A 623 -48.21 -28.89 27.14
C THR A 623 -49.38 -29.63 27.76
N SER A 624 -50.01 -30.52 27.00
CA SER A 624 -51.15 -31.31 27.45
C SER A 624 -50.76 -32.34 28.49
N ASP A 625 -51.76 -32.85 29.21
CA ASP A 625 -51.58 -34.07 29.97
C ASP A 625 -51.21 -35.25 29.03
N PRO A 626 -50.35 -36.18 29.48
CA PRO A 626 -49.96 -37.33 28.68
C PRO A 626 -51.01 -38.44 28.73
N VAL A 627 -51.34 -39.01 27.57
CA VAL A 627 -52.19 -40.19 27.43
C VAL A 627 -51.37 -41.40 27.06
N ALA A 628 -51.56 -42.50 27.80
CA ALA A 628 -50.83 -43.74 27.55
C ALA A 628 -51.74 -44.90 27.16
N VAL A 629 -51.33 -45.66 26.13
CA VAL A 629 -52.01 -46.88 25.68
C VAL A 629 -51.02 -48.04 25.65
N LYS A 630 -51.51 -49.25 25.96
CA LYS A 630 -50.71 -50.47 25.79
C LYS A 630 -50.62 -50.83 24.30
N TRP A 631 -49.57 -51.56 23.92
CA TRP A 631 -49.52 -52.28 22.65
C TRP A 631 -49.20 -53.75 22.86
N ASP A 632 -49.78 -54.60 22.01
CA ASP A 632 -49.52 -56.04 21.95
C ASP A 632 -49.54 -56.51 20.51
N ILE A 633 -48.36 -56.77 19.95
CA ILE A 633 -48.16 -57.19 18.57
C ILE A 633 -47.73 -58.66 18.48
N ARG A 634 -48.02 -59.46 19.51
CA ARG A 634 -47.75 -60.90 19.49
C ARG A 634 -48.58 -61.58 18.40
N SER A 635 -47.94 -62.50 17.69
CA SER A 635 -48.57 -63.31 16.65
C SER A 635 -48.19 -64.78 16.79
N SER A 636 -49.03 -65.67 16.27
CA SER A 636 -48.74 -67.11 16.11
C SER A 636 -47.77 -67.41 14.96
N ALA A 637 -47.32 -66.40 14.23
CA ALA A 637 -46.29 -66.52 13.19
C ALA A 637 -44.95 -67.04 13.76
N SER A 638 -44.10 -67.59 12.88
CA SER A 638 -42.78 -68.15 13.25
C SER A 638 -41.84 -67.15 13.94
N THR A 639 -42.03 -65.86 13.69
CA THR A 639 -41.29 -64.74 14.32
C THR A 639 -41.84 -64.34 15.70
N GLY A 640 -43.02 -64.83 16.08
CA GLY A 640 -43.68 -64.50 17.35
C GLY A 640 -44.24 -63.06 17.44
N THR A 641 -44.19 -62.29 16.35
CA THR A 641 -44.68 -60.93 16.20
C THR A 641 -45.30 -60.75 14.81
N CYS A 642 -46.35 -59.93 14.71
CA CYS A 642 -46.92 -59.55 13.41
C CYS A 642 -46.17 -58.41 12.74
N ALA A 643 -45.27 -57.73 13.45
CA ALA A 643 -44.50 -56.65 12.89
C ALA A 643 -43.32 -57.17 12.03
N PRO A 644 -43.05 -56.52 10.89
CA PRO A 644 -41.96 -56.91 10.00
C PRO A 644 -40.58 -56.65 10.62
N ILE A 645 -39.61 -57.54 10.35
CA ILE A 645 -38.22 -57.46 10.83
C ILE A 645 -37.39 -56.44 10.01
N THR A 646 -37.78 -56.16 8.77
CA THR A 646 -37.13 -55.16 7.89
C THR A 646 -38.19 -54.31 7.20
N LEU A 647 -38.35 -53.06 7.62
CA LEU A 647 -39.08 -52.04 6.86
C LEU A 647 -38.08 -51.34 5.95
N ARG A 648 -38.13 -51.58 4.64
CA ARG A 648 -37.37 -50.78 3.67
C ARG A 648 -37.97 -49.37 3.67
N ASN A 649 -37.18 -48.37 4.04
CA ASN A 649 -37.55 -46.98 3.82
C ASN A 649 -37.76 -46.76 2.31
N GLY A 650 -38.99 -46.41 1.92
CA GLY A 650 -39.30 -45.92 0.58
C GLY A 650 -40.07 -46.90 -0.31
N SER A 651 -41.37 -47.01 -0.08
CA SER A 651 -42.33 -47.24 -1.17
C SER A 651 -43.66 -46.59 -0.78
N LEU A 652 -43.97 -45.48 -1.47
CA LEU A 652 -45.24 -44.77 -1.42
C LEU A 652 -46.42 -45.70 -1.75
N ALA A 653 -47.50 -45.56 -0.99
CA ALA A 653 -48.87 -45.75 -1.44
C ALA A 653 -49.68 -44.55 -0.95
#